data_AF-A0A2H0YDS0-F1
#
_entry.id   AF-A0A2H0YDS0-F1
#
_cell.length_a   1.000
_cell.length_b   1.000
_cell.length_c   1.000
_cell.angle_alpha   90.00
_cell.angle_beta   90.00
_cell.angle_gamma   90.00
#
_symmetry.space_group_name_H-M   'P 1'
#
loop_
_entity.id
_entity.type
_entity.pdbx_description
1 polymer ?
#
loop_
_entity_poly.entity_id
_entity_poly.type
_entity_poly.pdbx_seq_one_letter_code
_entity_poly.pdbx_strand_id
1 'polypeptide(L)'
;MQGNAFDQASLLIALLRASNIPARYEYGTVEIPADKAMNWVGGVTTPMLAGEVLASNGIPGKLMQAGGKIVYVRLEHIWVKAYVDYIPSRGAIHKQGDTWVPMDPSFKQFDYTTGIDIASEVPFDAEAFVNQIQSTANINEAQGYVTNVDQAYIEQTMTSYQQQVEAYIAANHPDATVGDVLGKKIIQEKQNPVLFASLPYHLVVKAGEYAAIPNSLRHKVSFKVLRDQLDEYSDTALNYTASIPELAGKKITLSYSPATPSDEAVIESYLPEPHPDGTPIQPGEFSQTLPAYLINLRPELKIDGQVVASGTAVGLGQTEAFTLQFADPSRIGNELISMDVTAGEYDAMAIDPLAMSPQGLSSLRDRMETTTAKLLTENLDGLTKDAVIGDLLYGNIAAYFAALDAAAEITERRQNIINHRLPSAGRFLSGLNVQYFFGIPRSVSAKGLEMDVVRSFRYALERSGDREKTKEYNLMVGMNSSALEHGIPEQILSNPDNPPQGVSAVKALSIANSQGIPIYHINRQNVSSILPNLQLDGDDINDIVNAVNAGKEVTASQINISFNGWTGCGYIIIDPVKGDGAYRISGGSHGAYMMIAQGAELIQLGMASDDLEMRAYYLSVGAMYVKAGLCVLESSDGGCPSCTDGSDPKSALPLIAFTTIAEPTKTVLVGTLLILSLIAAQKAVQNYLERSGVADDCYDLERICSDKLEDCLENGWRWVIDNYGNTRKIRIDCAACYVRCTRENGWPDDEVCGY
;
A
#
# COMPACT_ATOMS: atom_id res chain seq x y z
N MET A 1 8.79 -13.91 -5.65
CA MET A 1 9.16 -12.68 -6.38
C MET A 1 8.08 -12.37 -7.39
N GLN A 2 7.51 -11.18 -7.31
CA GLN A 2 6.67 -10.60 -8.36
C GLN A 2 7.57 -9.74 -9.27
N GLY A 3 7.27 -9.70 -10.57
CA GLY A 3 8.09 -9.03 -11.57
C GLY A 3 7.77 -9.54 -12.98
N ASN A 4 7.81 -8.66 -13.96
CA ASN A 4 7.55 -9.00 -15.36
C ASN A 4 8.77 -9.75 -15.99
N ALA A 5 8.71 -10.01 -17.29
CA ALA A 5 9.79 -10.71 -17.99
C ALA A 5 11.14 -9.96 -17.94
N PHE A 6 11.12 -8.63 -17.99
CA PHE A 6 12.32 -7.80 -17.86
C PHE A 6 12.90 -7.89 -16.45
N ASP A 7 12.08 -7.84 -15.41
CA ASP A 7 12.54 -7.91 -14.01
C ASP A 7 13.22 -9.26 -13.72
N GLN A 8 12.56 -10.35 -14.14
CA GLN A 8 13.09 -11.71 -13.92
C GLN A 8 14.35 -11.97 -14.75
N ALA A 9 14.42 -11.49 -15.99
CA ALA A 9 15.63 -11.56 -16.81
C ALA A 9 16.77 -10.72 -16.21
N SER A 10 16.45 -9.54 -15.67
CA SER A 10 17.42 -8.65 -15.02
C SER A 10 18.04 -9.30 -13.79
N LEU A 11 17.21 -9.92 -12.94
CA LEU A 11 17.68 -10.64 -11.77
C LEU A 11 18.59 -11.81 -12.15
N LEU A 12 18.17 -12.65 -13.11
CA LEU A 12 18.98 -13.79 -13.54
C LEU A 12 20.33 -13.33 -14.14
N ILE A 13 20.33 -12.27 -14.96
CA ILE A 13 21.57 -11.70 -15.50
C ILE A 13 22.46 -11.16 -14.38
N ALA A 14 21.90 -10.48 -13.37
CA ALA A 14 22.66 -9.96 -12.24
C ALA A 14 23.32 -11.10 -11.45
N LEU A 15 22.58 -12.16 -11.13
CA LEU A 15 23.08 -13.34 -10.42
C LEU A 15 24.20 -14.04 -11.22
N LEU A 16 23.99 -14.28 -12.51
CA LEU A 16 24.99 -14.90 -13.38
C LEU A 16 26.28 -14.07 -13.46
N ARG A 17 26.16 -12.75 -13.66
CA ARG A 17 27.32 -11.83 -13.71
C ARG A 17 28.03 -11.76 -12.36
N ALA A 18 27.31 -11.77 -11.24
CA ALA A 18 27.90 -11.84 -9.91
C ALA A 18 28.69 -13.15 -9.71
N SER A 19 28.26 -14.25 -10.33
CA SER A 19 29.00 -15.52 -10.41
C SER A 19 30.08 -15.55 -11.51
N ASN A 20 30.46 -14.39 -12.07
CA ASN A 20 31.45 -14.26 -13.15
C ASN A 20 31.08 -15.01 -14.44
N ILE A 21 29.78 -15.22 -14.69
CA ILE A 21 29.25 -15.81 -15.93
C ILE A 21 28.78 -14.67 -16.84
N PRO A 22 29.36 -14.51 -18.05
CA PRO A 22 28.87 -13.50 -19.00
C PRO A 22 27.41 -13.77 -19.36
N ALA A 23 26.54 -12.79 -19.11
CA ALA A 23 25.12 -12.88 -19.43
C ALA A 23 24.61 -11.58 -20.08
N ARG A 24 23.62 -11.68 -20.97
CA ARG A 24 23.01 -10.56 -21.69
C ARG A 24 21.53 -10.81 -21.95
N TYR A 25 20.79 -9.75 -22.21
CA TYR A 25 19.40 -9.84 -22.64
C TYR A 25 19.35 -10.24 -24.11
N GLU A 26 18.36 -11.05 -24.46
CA GLU A 26 17.92 -11.26 -25.85
C GLU A 26 16.44 -10.90 -25.95
N TYR A 27 16.08 -10.21 -27.03
CA TYR A 27 14.73 -9.74 -27.28
C TYR A 27 14.28 -10.15 -28.68
N GLY A 28 13.01 -10.49 -28.82
CA GLY A 28 12.47 -10.92 -30.10
C GLY A 28 10.99 -11.29 -30.04
N THR A 29 10.53 -11.95 -31.10
CA THR A 29 9.15 -12.42 -31.23
C THR A 29 9.09 -13.93 -31.05
N VAL A 30 8.19 -14.38 -30.20
CA VAL A 30 8.01 -15.79 -29.83
C VAL A 30 6.57 -16.23 -30.11
N GLU A 31 6.37 -17.52 -30.31
CA GLU A 31 5.06 -18.16 -30.42
C GLU A 31 4.84 -19.15 -29.28
N ILE A 32 3.86 -18.83 -28.45
CA ILE A 32 3.43 -19.67 -27.33
C ILE A 32 2.18 -20.44 -27.78
N PRO A 33 2.14 -21.78 -27.67
CA PRO A 33 0.91 -22.54 -27.88
C PRO A 33 -0.25 -21.99 -27.05
N ALA A 34 -1.45 -21.94 -27.61
CA ALA A 34 -2.58 -21.26 -26.98
C ALA A 34 -2.90 -21.77 -25.57
N ASP A 35 -2.86 -23.08 -25.34
CA ASP A 35 -3.04 -23.70 -24.02
C ASP A 35 -1.99 -23.26 -23.00
N LYS A 36 -0.73 -23.16 -23.43
CA LYS A 36 0.39 -22.70 -22.60
C LYS A 36 0.28 -21.22 -22.28
N ALA A 37 -0.14 -20.40 -23.23
CA ALA A 37 -0.37 -18.98 -23.04
C ALA A 37 -1.50 -18.74 -22.03
N MET A 38 -2.64 -19.43 -22.20
CA MET A 38 -3.78 -19.36 -21.27
C MET A 38 -3.37 -19.70 -19.83
N ASN A 39 -2.59 -20.76 -19.64
CA ASN A 39 -2.07 -21.14 -18.33
C ASN A 39 -1.09 -20.08 -17.75
N TRP A 40 -0.18 -19.58 -18.59
CA TRP A 40 0.86 -18.64 -18.20
C TRP A 40 0.29 -17.30 -17.68
N VAL A 41 -0.75 -16.78 -18.33
CA VAL A 41 -1.36 -15.46 -18.02
C VAL A 41 -2.34 -15.49 -16.84
N GLY A 42 -2.43 -16.57 -16.08
CA GLY A 42 -3.34 -16.67 -14.93
C GLY A 42 -4.45 -17.71 -15.05
N GLY A 43 -4.44 -18.56 -16.08
CA GLY A 43 -5.35 -19.70 -16.20
C GLY A 43 -6.72 -19.37 -16.79
N VAL A 44 -6.78 -18.45 -17.76
CA VAL A 44 -8.03 -18.13 -18.48
C VAL A 44 -8.58 -19.33 -19.26
N THR A 45 -9.88 -19.33 -19.53
CA THR A 45 -10.57 -20.48 -20.18
C THR A 45 -10.57 -20.42 -21.70
N THR A 46 -10.22 -19.29 -22.33
CA THR A 46 -10.14 -19.18 -23.79
C THR A 46 -8.86 -18.47 -24.28
N PRO A 47 -8.37 -18.79 -25.50
CA PRO A 47 -7.22 -18.09 -26.07
C PRO A 47 -7.46 -16.59 -26.31
N MET A 48 -8.72 -16.16 -26.50
CA MET A 48 -9.07 -14.75 -26.66
C MET A 48 -8.79 -13.96 -25.38
N LEU A 49 -9.25 -14.49 -24.24
CA LEU A 49 -8.99 -13.90 -22.92
C LEU A 49 -7.49 -13.85 -22.62
N ALA A 50 -6.71 -14.83 -23.09
CA ALA A 50 -5.26 -14.80 -22.93
C ALA A 50 -4.62 -13.63 -23.70
N GLY A 51 -5.12 -13.37 -24.91
CA GLY A 51 -4.74 -12.19 -25.69
C GLY A 51 -5.15 -10.88 -25.00
N GLU A 52 -6.33 -10.84 -24.39
CA GLU A 52 -6.83 -9.67 -23.66
C GLU A 52 -5.95 -9.33 -22.45
N VAL A 53 -5.59 -10.32 -21.62
CA VAL A 53 -4.68 -10.11 -20.49
C VAL A 53 -3.33 -9.56 -20.96
N LEU A 54 -2.73 -10.13 -22.02
CA LEU A 54 -1.45 -9.66 -22.55
C LEU A 54 -1.54 -8.23 -23.10
N ALA A 55 -2.61 -7.93 -23.85
CA ALA A 55 -2.82 -6.62 -24.44
C ALA A 55 -3.03 -5.54 -23.37
N SER A 56 -3.82 -5.82 -22.33
CA SER A 56 -4.07 -4.89 -21.21
C SER A 56 -2.83 -4.61 -20.37
N ASN A 57 -1.85 -5.53 -20.36
CA ASN A 57 -0.53 -5.34 -19.75
C ASN A 57 0.50 -4.69 -20.70
N GLY A 58 0.07 -4.21 -21.88
CA GLY A 58 0.95 -3.52 -22.81
C GLY A 58 1.94 -4.42 -23.54
N ILE A 59 1.71 -5.74 -23.56
CA ILE A 59 2.58 -6.70 -24.25
C ILE A 59 2.20 -6.75 -25.73
N PRO A 60 3.08 -6.34 -26.66
CA PRO A 60 2.78 -6.36 -28.08
C PRO A 60 2.61 -7.80 -28.59
N GLY A 61 1.48 -8.11 -29.21
CA GLY A 61 1.21 -9.45 -29.69
C GLY A 61 0.01 -9.60 -30.63
N LYS A 62 -0.18 -10.80 -31.16
CA LYS A 62 -1.25 -11.20 -32.07
C LYS A 62 -1.69 -12.64 -31.81
N LEU A 63 -3.00 -12.88 -31.92
CA LEU A 63 -3.58 -14.22 -31.89
C LEU A 63 -3.45 -14.87 -33.27
N MET A 64 -2.76 -16.00 -33.36
CA MET A 64 -2.50 -16.71 -34.61
C MET A 64 -3.55 -17.79 -34.83
N GLN A 65 -4.18 -17.78 -36.01
CA GLN A 65 -5.25 -18.71 -36.36
C GLN A 65 -4.81 -19.74 -37.40
N ALA A 66 -5.23 -20.98 -37.22
CA ALA A 66 -5.10 -22.06 -38.20
C ALA A 66 -6.37 -22.92 -38.17
N GLY A 67 -6.95 -23.23 -39.34
CA GLY A 67 -8.18 -24.03 -39.42
C GLY A 67 -9.36 -23.45 -38.64
N GLY A 68 -9.47 -22.12 -38.55
CA GLY A 68 -10.54 -21.42 -37.82
C GLY A 68 -10.41 -21.43 -36.29
N LYS A 69 -9.28 -21.90 -35.74
CA LYS A 69 -9.00 -21.91 -34.29
C LYS A 69 -7.74 -21.10 -33.99
N ILE A 70 -7.71 -20.45 -32.84
CA ILE A 70 -6.50 -19.81 -32.32
C ILE A 70 -5.57 -20.92 -31.82
N VAL A 71 -4.36 -20.99 -32.39
CA VAL A 71 -3.38 -22.06 -32.12
C VAL A 71 -2.15 -21.56 -31.37
N TYR A 72 -1.76 -20.31 -31.60
CA TYR A 72 -0.62 -19.67 -30.93
C TYR A 72 -0.96 -18.24 -30.53
N VAL A 73 -0.30 -17.78 -29.47
CA VAL A 73 -0.15 -16.36 -29.17
C VAL A 73 1.26 -15.95 -29.57
N ARG A 74 1.36 -15.05 -30.54
CA ARG A 74 2.64 -14.49 -30.98
C ARG A 74 2.86 -13.17 -30.26
N LEU A 75 3.97 -13.01 -29.54
CA LEU A 75 4.23 -11.82 -28.73
C LEU A 75 5.71 -11.42 -28.74
N GLU A 76 5.97 -10.15 -28.47
CA GLU A 76 7.32 -9.64 -28.21
C GLU A 76 7.74 -9.98 -26.78
N HIS A 77 8.94 -10.53 -26.63
CA HIS A 77 9.41 -11.09 -25.37
C HIS A 77 10.90 -10.88 -25.14
N ILE A 78 11.31 -10.88 -23.88
CA ILE A 78 12.70 -10.78 -23.45
C ILE A 78 13.10 -12.01 -22.64
N TRP A 79 14.32 -12.49 -22.86
CA TRP A 79 14.92 -13.59 -22.10
C TRP A 79 16.43 -13.34 -21.89
N VAL A 80 17.09 -14.28 -21.23
CA VAL A 80 18.52 -14.24 -20.90
C VAL A 80 19.31 -15.13 -21.84
N LYS A 81 20.53 -14.72 -22.18
CA LYS A 81 21.53 -15.58 -22.81
C LYS A 81 22.81 -15.56 -21.97
N ALA A 82 23.27 -16.73 -21.55
CA ALA A 82 24.42 -16.89 -20.66
C ALA A 82 25.54 -17.69 -21.33
N TYR A 83 26.79 -17.33 -21.09
CA TYR A 83 27.97 -18.02 -21.63
C TYR A 83 28.46 -19.07 -20.63
N VAL A 84 28.05 -20.31 -20.83
CA VAL A 84 28.25 -21.41 -19.89
C VAL A 84 29.13 -22.51 -20.47
N ASP A 85 29.76 -23.29 -19.60
CA ASP A 85 30.47 -24.53 -19.91
C ASP A 85 29.42 -25.58 -20.31
N TYR A 86 29.12 -25.66 -21.61
CA TYR A 86 28.05 -26.50 -22.12
C TYR A 86 28.57 -27.81 -22.72
N ILE A 87 29.80 -27.85 -23.19
CA ILE A 87 30.35 -29.05 -23.86
C ILE A 87 31.44 -29.68 -22.98
N PRO A 88 31.30 -30.96 -22.58
CA PRO A 88 30.21 -31.91 -22.85
C PRO A 88 29.11 -31.91 -21.77
N SER A 89 29.30 -31.16 -20.68
CA SER A 89 28.53 -31.28 -19.42
C SER A 89 27.10 -30.75 -19.51
N ARG A 90 26.77 -30.00 -20.56
CA ARG A 90 25.53 -29.25 -20.75
C ARG A 90 25.22 -28.30 -19.59
N GLY A 91 26.24 -27.70 -19.00
CA GLY A 91 26.09 -26.77 -17.89
C GLY A 91 25.94 -27.43 -16.51
N ALA A 92 26.03 -28.76 -16.41
CA ALA A 92 26.00 -29.46 -15.11
C ALA A 92 27.23 -29.11 -14.25
N ILE A 93 28.36 -28.78 -14.88
CA ILE A 93 29.58 -28.33 -14.23
C ILE A 93 30.03 -27.06 -14.96
N HIS A 94 30.22 -25.97 -14.23
CA HIS A 94 30.71 -24.73 -14.79
C HIS A 94 32.18 -24.50 -14.39
N LYS A 95 33.11 -24.62 -15.36
CA LYS A 95 34.52 -24.22 -15.18
C LYS A 95 34.88 -23.02 -16.04
N GLN A 96 34.63 -23.12 -17.34
CA GLN A 96 34.89 -22.06 -18.30
C GLN A 96 33.81 -22.08 -19.38
N GLY A 97 33.20 -20.93 -19.64
CA GLY A 97 32.19 -20.82 -20.68
C GLY A 97 32.71 -21.19 -22.08
N ASP A 98 31.94 -21.97 -22.83
CA ASP A 98 32.20 -22.33 -24.22
C ASP A 98 31.03 -22.03 -25.17
N THR A 99 29.81 -21.89 -24.63
CA THR A 99 28.58 -21.82 -25.41
C THR A 99 27.61 -20.81 -24.82
N TRP A 100 27.00 -20.02 -25.69
CA TRP A 100 25.90 -19.14 -25.30
C TRP A 100 24.57 -19.91 -25.30
N VAL A 101 23.92 -20.01 -24.15
CA VAL A 101 22.68 -20.77 -23.94
C VAL A 101 21.54 -19.81 -23.57
N PRO A 102 20.38 -19.88 -24.27
CA PRO A 102 19.21 -19.09 -23.92
C PRO A 102 18.50 -19.65 -22.68
N MET A 103 17.96 -18.77 -21.85
CA MET A 103 17.28 -19.08 -20.59
C MET A 103 16.14 -18.07 -20.40
N ASP A 104 14.92 -18.55 -20.17
CA ASP A 104 13.78 -17.68 -19.86
C ASP A 104 13.27 -17.96 -18.44
N PRO A 105 13.56 -17.08 -17.46
CA PRO A 105 13.09 -17.24 -16.09
C PRO A 105 11.60 -16.90 -15.92
N SER A 106 10.98 -16.23 -16.90
CA SER A 106 9.64 -15.67 -16.80
C SER A 106 8.52 -16.62 -17.27
N PHE A 107 8.83 -17.47 -18.26
CA PHE A 107 7.87 -18.44 -18.78
C PHE A 107 7.66 -19.59 -17.79
N LYS A 108 6.45 -19.67 -17.24
CA LYS A 108 6.06 -20.65 -16.23
C LYS A 108 4.75 -21.31 -16.61
N GLN A 109 4.59 -22.55 -16.16
CA GLN A 109 3.31 -23.25 -16.17
C GLN A 109 2.91 -23.51 -14.73
N PHE A 110 1.62 -23.47 -14.47
CA PHE A 110 1.06 -23.52 -13.13
C PHE A 110 0.00 -24.59 -13.00
N ASP A 111 -0.02 -25.24 -11.85
CA ASP A 111 -1.17 -25.98 -11.35
C ASP A 111 -2.00 -25.03 -10.49
N TYR A 112 -3.23 -24.77 -10.92
CA TYR A 112 -4.20 -23.97 -10.18
C TYR A 112 -5.11 -24.91 -9.39
N THR A 113 -5.17 -24.75 -8.07
CA THR A 113 -6.10 -25.49 -7.22
C THR A 113 -7.20 -24.56 -6.72
N THR A 114 -8.42 -25.07 -6.69
CA THR A 114 -9.54 -24.39 -6.04
C THR A 114 -9.39 -24.49 -4.53
N GLY A 115 -9.72 -23.42 -3.81
CA GLY A 115 -9.77 -23.43 -2.36
C GLY A 115 -11.04 -24.09 -1.82
N ILE A 116 -11.21 -24.03 -0.50
CA ILE A 116 -12.43 -24.48 0.17
C ILE A 116 -13.60 -23.54 -0.20
N ASP A 117 -14.72 -24.12 -0.61
CA ASP A 117 -15.96 -23.40 -0.91
C ASP A 117 -16.67 -22.98 0.38
N ILE A 118 -16.16 -21.91 1.01
CA ILE A 118 -16.74 -21.40 2.26
C ILE A 118 -18.19 -20.98 2.08
N ALA A 119 -18.60 -20.53 0.89
CA ALA A 119 -19.97 -20.11 0.65
C ALA A 119 -20.97 -21.29 0.72
N SER A 120 -20.55 -22.50 0.34
CA SER A 120 -21.38 -23.70 0.51
C SER A 120 -21.35 -24.25 1.93
N GLU A 121 -20.19 -24.17 2.58
CA GLU A 121 -19.96 -24.79 3.90
C GLU A 121 -20.49 -23.95 5.07
N VAL A 122 -20.33 -22.62 4.98
CA VAL A 122 -20.82 -21.65 5.95
C VAL A 122 -21.70 -20.66 5.18
N PRO A 123 -22.95 -21.01 4.85
CA PRO A 123 -23.79 -20.17 4.02
C PRO A 123 -24.15 -18.86 4.72
N PHE A 124 -23.96 -17.74 4.02
CA PHE A 124 -24.42 -16.43 4.45
C PHE A 124 -25.85 -16.18 3.98
N ASP A 125 -26.80 -16.01 4.92
CA ASP A 125 -28.19 -15.66 4.59
C ASP A 125 -28.29 -14.18 4.22
N ALA A 126 -27.92 -13.91 2.98
CA ALA A 126 -27.87 -12.56 2.48
C ALA A 126 -29.26 -11.97 2.21
N GLU A 127 -30.26 -12.79 1.93
CA GLU A 127 -31.63 -12.31 1.75
C GLU A 127 -32.16 -11.76 3.09
N ALA A 128 -31.99 -12.51 4.19
CA ALA A 128 -32.35 -12.03 5.52
C ALA A 128 -31.55 -10.78 5.91
N PHE A 129 -30.25 -10.76 5.60
CA PHE A 129 -29.38 -9.61 5.87
C PHE A 129 -29.86 -8.34 5.15
N VAL A 130 -30.15 -8.42 3.84
CA VAL A 130 -30.64 -7.29 3.06
C VAL A 130 -32.03 -6.85 3.51
N ASN A 131 -32.93 -7.79 3.77
CA ASN A 131 -34.28 -7.48 4.27
C ASN A 131 -34.22 -6.74 5.62
N GLN A 132 -33.31 -7.15 6.51
CA GLN A 132 -33.13 -6.50 7.81
C GLN A 132 -32.60 -5.07 7.65
N ILE A 133 -31.61 -4.84 6.79
CA ILE A 133 -31.13 -3.49 6.43
C ILE A 133 -32.26 -2.63 5.89
N GLN A 134 -33.02 -3.13 4.92
CA GLN A 134 -34.11 -2.39 4.28
C GLN A 134 -35.23 -2.05 5.28
N SER A 135 -35.50 -2.94 6.24
CA SER A 135 -36.53 -2.74 7.26
C SER A 135 -36.17 -1.69 8.32
N THR A 136 -34.88 -1.44 8.53
CA THR A 136 -34.36 -0.53 9.56
C THR A 136 -33.96 0.82 8.97
N ALA A 137 -33.56 0.85 7.70
CA ALA A 137 -33.24 2.06 6.97
C ALA A 137 -34.49 2.85 6.55
N ASN A 138 -34.35 4.17 6.49
CA ASN A 138 -35.34 5.05 5.90
C ASN A 138 -35.07 5.21 4.40
N ILE A 139 -35.79 4.45 3.58
CA ILE A 139 -35.64 4.46 2.12
C ILE A 139 -36.73 5.32 1.50
N ASN A 140 -36.33 6.36 0.76
CA ASN A 140 -37.26 7.20 0.01
C ASN A 140 -37.00 7.06 -1.49
N GLU A 141 -37.66 6.08 -2.11
CA GLU A 141 -37.54 5.80 -3.55
C GLU A 141 -37.98 7.00 -4.42
N ALA A 142 -39.02 7.72 -3.99
CA ALA A 142 -39.57 8.85 -4.75
C ALA A 142 -38.60 10.04 -4.82
N GLN A 143 -37.83 10.26 -3.75
CA GLN A 143 -36.86 11.35 -3.66
C GLN A 143 -35.41 10.88 -3.85
N GLY A 144 -35.18 9.57 -4.00
CA GLY A 144 -33.89 8.97 -4.37
C GLY A 144 -32.83 8.98 -3.27
N TYR A 145 -33.23 8.99 -1.99
CA TYR A 145 -32.29 9.00 -0.86
C TYR A 145 -32.56 7.90 0.16
N VAL A 146 -31.53 7.59 0.95
CA VAL A 146 -31.63 6.72 2.13
C VAL A 146 -30.98 7.40 3.33
N THR A 147 -31.50 7.14 4.54
CA THR A 147 -30.91 7.52 5.83
C THR A 147 -31.03 6.39 6.85
N ASN A 148 -30.28 6.50 7.95
CA ASN A 148 -30.39 5.61 9.11
C ASN A 148 -30.23 4.12 8.79
N VAL A 149 -29.33 3.78 7.86
CA VAL A 149 -28.87 2.39 7.69
C VAL A 149 -28.26 1.91 9.00
N ASP A 150 -28.71 0.77 9.52
CA ASP A 150 -28.23 0.21 10.79
C ASP A 150 -26.80 -0.36 10.65
N GLN A 151 -25.82 0.51 10.87
CA GLN A 151 -24.40 0.16 10.79
C GLN A 151 -24.00 -0.88 11.84
N ALA A 152 -24.54 -0.78 13.05
CA ALA A 152 -24.22 -1.71 14.14
C ALA A 152 -24.71 -3.14 13.83
N TYR A 153 -25.90 -3.28 13.24
CA TYR A 153 -26.39 -4.57 12.77
C TYR A 153 -25.47 -5.17 11.68
N ILE A 154 -25.01 -4.33 10.75
CA ILE A 154 -24.10 -4.79 9.69
C ILE A 154 -22.80 -5.30 10.31
N GLU A 155 -22.15 -4.49 11.17
CA GLU A 155 -20.92 -4.85 11.87
C GLU A 155 -21.05 -6.15 12.67
N GLN A 156 -22.13 -6.29 13.44
CA GLN A 156 -22.36 -7.46 14.27
C GLN A 156 -22.58 -8.71 13.41
N THR A 157 -23.34 -8.59 12.32
CA THR A 157 -23.61 -9.70 11.41
C THR A 157 -22.33 -10.16 10.72
N MET A 158 -21.50 -9.22 10.29
CA MET A 158 -20.24 -9.52 9.61
C MET A 158 -19.21 -10.13 10.55
N THR A 159 -19.06 -9.58 11.77
CA THR A 159 -18.21 -10.15 12.82
C THR A 159 -18.66 -11.56 13.21
N SER A 160 -19.98 -11.78 13.33
CA SER A 160 -20.51 -13.10 13.63
C SER A 160 -20.21 -14.10 12.50
N TYR A 161 -20.38 -13.69 11.25
CA TYR A 161 -20.07 -14.55 10.11
C TYR A 161 -18.57 -14.88 10.02
N GLN A 162 -17.69 -13.91 10.30
CA GLN A 162 -16.26 -14.16 10.43
C GLN A 162 -15.96 -15.24 11.46
N GLN A 163 -16.50 -15.12 12.68
CA GLN A 163 -16.30 -16.09 13.75
C GLN A 163 -16.83 -17.48 13.36
N GLN A 164 -17.94 -17.55 12.62
CA GLN A 164 -18.47 -18.82 12.11
C GLN A 164 -17.53 -19.47 11.11
N VAL A 165 -16.97 -18.69 10.17
CA VAL A 165 -15.98 -19.20 9.20
C VAL A 165 -14.70 -19.65 9.90
N GLU A 166 -14.19 -18.87 10.85
CA GLU A 166 -12.99 -19.22 11.63
C GLU A 166 -13.21 -20.50 12.45
N ALA A 167 -14.33 -20.62 13.15
CA ALA A 167 -14.69 -21.81 13.90
C ALA A 167 -14.85 -23.04 12.99
N TYR A 168 -15.47 -22.87 11.82
CA TYR A 168 -15.61 -23.94 10.84
C TYR A 168 -14.25 -24.45 10.35
N ILE A 169 -13.34 -23.54 9.97
CA ILE A 169 -12.00 -23.89 9.50
C ILE A 169 -11.23 -24.59 10.62
N ALA A 170 -11.23 -24.04 11.84
CA ALA A 170 -10.53 -24.63 12.98
C ALA A 170 -11.05 -26.05 13.32
N ALA A 171 -12.36 -26.29 13.19
CA ALA A 171 -12.97 -27.57 13.52
C ALA A 171 -12.82 -28.64 12.41
N ASN A 172 -12.99 -28.25 11.14
CA ASN A 172 -13.07 -29.20 10.01
C ASN A 172 -11.76 -29.28 9.22
N HIS A 173 -10.92 -28.26 9.32
CA HIS A 173 -9.66 -28.13 8.57
C HIS A 173 -8.53 -27.56 9.45
N PRO A 174 -8.22 -28.20 10.61
CA PRO A 174 -7.27 -27.66 11.59
C PRO A 174 -5.86 -27.43 11.03
N ASP A 175 -5.46 -28.23 10.04
CA ASP A 175 -4.14 -28.16 9.39
C ASP A 175 -4.16 -27.38 8.07
N ALA A 176 -5.29 -26.74 7.69
CA ALA A 176 -5.38 -26.04 6.41
C ALA A 176 -4.54 -24.76 6.40
N THR A 177 -3.71 -24.64 5.38
CA THR A 177 -3.00 -23.39 5.12
C THR A 177 -3.93 -22.36 4.49
N VAL A 178 -3.56 -21.07 4.52
CA VAL A 178 -4.27 -20.01 3.78
C VAL A 178 -4.40 -20.37 2.28
N GLY A 179 -3.38 -21.04 1.72
CA GLY A 179 -3.42 -21.51 0.34
C GLY A 179 -4.45 -22.62 0.11
N ASP A 180 -4.71 -23.50 1.09
CA ASP A 180 -5.76 -24.53 0.98
C ASP A 180 -7.15 -23.91 1.06
N VAL A 181 -7.33 -22.86 1.86
CA VAL A 181 -8.60 -22.15 2.00
C VAL A 181 -8.91 -21.29 0.75
N LEU A 182 -7.93 -20.56 0.22
CA LEU A 182 -8.12 -19.62 -0.90
C LEU A 182 -7.87 -20.25 -2.27
N GLY A 183 -7.16 -21.38 -2.33
CA GLY A 183 -6.63 -21.96 -3.56
C GLY A 183 -5.17 -21.58 -3.80
N LYS A 184 -4.47 -22.43 -4.55
CA LYS A 184 -3.03 -22.34 -4.81
C LYS A 184 -2.75 -22.07 -6.29
N LYS A 185 -1.69 -21.31 -6.54
CA LYS A 185 -1.03 -21.18 -7.84
C LYS A 185 0.38 -21.74 -7.70
N ILE A 186 0.56 -22.99 -8.09
CA ILE A 186 1.81 -23.73 -7.87
C ILE A 186 2.56 -23.77 -9.19
N ILE A 187 3.84 -23.38 -9.19
CA ILE A 187 4.69 -23.51 -10.37
C ILE A 187 4.93 -25.01 -10.61
N GLN A 188 4.70 -25.48 -11.84
CA GLN A 188 5.15 -26.80 -12.28
C GLN A 188 6.68 -26.80 -12.36
N GLU A 189 7.34 -27.07 -11.23
CA GLU A 189 8.78 -27.08 -11.14
C GLU A 189 9.40 -28.18 -12.02
N LYS A 190 10.44 -27.83 -12.75
CA LYS A 190 11.23 -28.78 -13.56
C LYS A 190 12.68 -28.72 -13.14
N GLN A 191 13.10 -29.70 -12.34
CA GLN A 191 14.50 -29.88 -11.99
C GLN A 191 15.20 -30.68 -13.10
N ASN A 192 15.98 -29.97 -13.91
CA ASN A 192 16.79 -30.59 -14.96
C ASN A 192 18.25 -30.57 -14.51
N PRO A 193 18.96 -31.71 -14.52
CA PRO A 193 20.37 -31.76 -14.13
C PRO A 193 21.30 -31.08 -15.17
N VAL A 194 20.74 -30.64 -16.30
CA VAL A 194 21.45 -30.01 -17.42
C VAL A 194 20.60 -28.87 -18.00
N LEU A 195 21.28 -27.93 -18.67
CA LEU A 195 20.63 -26.83 -19.39
C LEU A 195 20.18 -27.29 -20.79
N PHE A 196 19.01 -26.81 -21.22
CA PHE A 196 18.54 -26.99 -22.59
C PHE A 196 19.19 -25.97 -23.53
N ALA A 197 19.54 -26.38 -24.75
CA ALA A 197 20.11 -25.50 -25.77
C ALA A 197 19.04 -24.69 -26.55
N SER A 198 17.81 -24.61 -26.05
CA SER A 198 16.68 -23.95 -26.71
C SER A 198 15.69 -23.40 -25.71
N LEU A 199 14.90 -22.41 -26.15
CA LEU A 199 13.76 -21.88 -25.42
C LEU A 199 12.61 -22.91 -25.34
N PRO A 200 11.72 -22.80 -24.33
CA PRO A 200 10.60 -23.72 -24.15
C PRO A 200 9.43 -23.50 -25.14
N TYR A 201 9.59 -22.61 -26.11
CA TYR A 201 8.60 -22.22 -27.11
C TYR A 201 9.28 -21.87 -28.45
N HIS A 202 8.49 -21.64 -29.49
CA HIS A 202 9.03 -21.36 -30.82
C HIS A 202 9.53 -19.91 -30.93
N LEU A 203 10.80 -19.73 -31.25
CA LEU A 203 11.39 -18.43 -31.58
C LEU A 203 11.11 -18.11 -33.04
N VAL A 204 10.40 -17.01 -33.29
CA VAL A 204 10.07 -16.55 -34.66
C VAL A 204 11.15 -15.61 -35.19
N VAL A 205 11.49 -14.60 -34.39
CA VAL A 205 12.47 -13.56 -34.76
C VAL A 205 13.33 -13.24 -33.55
N LYS A 206 14.65 -13.17 -33.73
CA LYS A 206 15.57 -12.53 -32.78
C LYS A 206 15.79 -11.09 -33.23
N ALA A 207 15.30 -10.13 -32.45
CA ALA A 207 15.35 -8.71 -32.80
C ALA A 207 16.63 -8.02 -32.31
N GLY A 208 17.13 -8.36 -31.12
CA GLY A 208 18.30 -7.72 -30.56
C GLY A 208 18.88 -8.42 -29.34
N GLU A 209 20.11 -8.05 -29.00
CA GLU A 209 20.80 -8.47 -27.78
C GLU A 209 21.34 -7.24 -27.05
N TYR A 210 21.22 -7.20 -25.72
CA TYR A 210 21.58 -6.01 -24.94
C TYR A 210 22.41 -6.36 -23.71
N ALA A 211 23.41 -5.53 -23.40
CA ALA A 211 24.11 -5.63 -22.12
C ALA A 211 23.29 -5.04 -20.95
N ALA A 212 22.43 -4.08 -21.25
CA ALA A 212 21.48 -3.45 -20.32
C ALA A 212 20.19 -3.10 -21.09
N ILE A 213 19.04 -3.08 -20.41
CA ILE A 213 17.75 -2.76 -21.04
C ILE A 213 17.79 -1.33 -21.61
N PRO A 214 17.49 -1.12 -22.90
CA PRO A 214 17.41 0.20 -23.52
C PRO A 214 16.44 1.13 -22.81
N ASN A 215 16.75 2.42 -22.76
CA ASN A 215 15.91 3.44 -22.10
C ASN A 215 14.49 3.56 -22.67
N SER A 216 14.26 3.14 -23.92
CA SER A 216 12.94 3.12 -24.56
C SER A 216 12.05 1.98 -24.07
N LEU A 217 12.60 0.99 -23.38
CA LEU A 217 11.91 -0.18 -22.84
C LEU A 217 11.79 -0.13 -21.31
N ARG A 218 12.04 1.03 -20.71
CA ARG A 218 11.94 1.23 -19.25
C ARG A 218 10.73 2.11 -18.93
N HIS A 219 9.96 1.69 -17.94
CA HIS A 219 9.00 2.58 -17.29
C HIS A 219 9.75 3.70 -16.57
N LYS A 220 9.24 4.93 -16.64
CA LYS A 220 9.82 6.10 -15.97
C LYS A 220 8.76 6.93 -15.28
N VAL A 221 9.18 7.66 -14.26
CA VAL A 221 8.39 8.69 -13.59
C VAL A 221 9.19 9.99 -13.66
N SER A 222 8.50 11.07 -14.01
CA SER A 222 9.04 12.43 -13.98
C SER A 222 8.29 13.25 -12.95
N PHE A 223 9.03 14.00 -12.15
CA PHE A 223 8.55 14.89 -11.09
C PHE A 223 8.87 16.32 -11.52
N LYS A 224 7.87 17.19 -11.60
CA LYS A 224 8.05 18.57 -12.00
C LYS A 224 7.29 19.52 -11.09
N VAL A 225 7.96 20.52 -10.51
CA VAL A 225 7.33 21.60 -9.73
C VAL A 225 7.57 22.92 -10.44
N LEU A 226 6.49 23.69 -10.61
CA LEU A 226 6.49 25.01 -11.24
C LEU A 226 5.84 26.03 -10.30
N ARG A 227 6.57 27.09 -9.94
CA ARG A 227 6.00 28.23 -9.23
C ARG A 227 5.11 29.06 -10.15
N ASP A 228 5.56 29.26 -11.39
CA ASP A 228 4.84 30.00 -12.42
C ASP A 228 5.27 29.52 -13.81
N GLN A 229 4.63 30.05 -14.86
CA GLN A 229 4.97 29.69 -16.25
C GLN A 229 6.37 30.12 -16.67
N LEU A 230 7.01 31.09 -15.99
CA LEU A 230 8.36 31.52 -16.32
C LEU A 230 9.39 30.44 -15.99
N ASP A 231 9.18 29.65 -14.94
CA ASP A 231 10.08 28.55 -14.56
C ASP A 231 10.35 27.56 -15.71
N GLU A 232 9.36 27.34 -16.56
CA GLU A 232 9.50 26.49 -17.74
C GLU A 232 10.36 27.14 -18.85
N TYR A 233 10.30 28.46 -18.99
CA TYR A 233 11.10 29.20 -19.97
C TYR A 233 12.53 29.49 -19.48
N SER A 234 12.73 29.61 -18.17
CA SER A 234 14.04 29.90 -17.56
C SER A 234 14.83 28.66 -17.14
N ASP A 235 14.27 27.45 -17.32
CA ASP A 235 14.88 26.18 -16.88
C ASP A 235 15.20 26.17 -15.37
N THR A 236 14.33 26.82 -14.59
CA THR A 236 14.45 26.93 -13.12
C THR A 236 13.45 26.05 -12.37
N ALA A 237 12.58 25.38 -13.11
CA ALA A 237 11.67 24.37 -12.58
C ALA A 237 12.44 23.26 -11.85
N LEU A 238 11.90 22.78 -10.73
CA LEU A 238 12.32 21.47 -10.22
C LEU A 238 11.91 20.45 -11.26
N ASN A 239 12.86 19.68 -11.81
CA ASN A 239 12.57 18.64 -12.78
C ASN A 239 13.51 17.43 -12.57
N TYR A 240 12.92 16.28 -12.31
CA TYR A 240 13.66 15.03 -12.11
C TYR A 240 12.95 13.87 -12.83
N THR A 241 13.71 13.04 -13.54
CA THR A 241 13.18 11.84 -14.20
C THR A 241 14.04 10.65 -13.85
N ALA A 242 13.41 9.56 -13.38
CA ALA A 242 14.08 8.30 -13.10
C ALA A 242 13.29 7.12 -13.65
N SER A 243 13.95 6.00 -13.91
CA SER A 243 13.25 4.76 -14.21
C SER A 243 12.63 4.17 -12.95
N ILE A 244 11.49 3.49 -13.09
CA ILE A 244 10.80 2.88 -11.94
C ILE A 244 11.70 1.92 -11.14
N PRO A 245 12.55 1.08 -11.76
CA PRO A 245 13.51 0.27 -11.01
C PRO A 245 14.52 1.06 -10.16
N GLU A 246 14.80 2.33 -10.50
CA GLU A 246 15.69 3.18 -9.69
C GLU A 246 14.96 3.80 -8.48
N LEU A 247 13.63 3.82 -8.50
CA LEU A 247 12.76 4.37 -7.47
C LEU A 247 12.10 3.29 -6.60
N ALA A 248 11.98 2.06 -7.10
CA ALA A 248 11.28 0.97 -6.42
C ALA A 248 11.85 0.73 -5.01
N GLY A 249 10.97 0.78 -4.01
CA GLY A 249 11.30 0.58 -2.60
C GLY A 249 12.01 1.77 -1.92
N LYS A 250 12.26 2.87 -2.64
CA LYS A 250 12.88 4.07 -2.08
C LYS A 250 11.84 5.05 -1.59
N LYS A 251 12.19 5.78 -0.53
CA LYS A 251 11.38 6.90 -0.05
C LYS A 251 11.61 8.10 -0.96
N ILE A 252 10.51 8.70 -1.41
CA ILE A 252 10.53 9.92 -2.21
C ILE A 252 9.86 11.02 -1.38
N THR A 253 10.54 12.13 -1.16
CA THR A 253 9.95 13.27 -0.44
C THR A 253 10.07 14.55 -1.26
N LEU A 254 8.98 15.29 -1.37
CA LEU A 254 8.96 16.69 -1.78
C LEU A 254 8.82 17.53 -0.50
N SER A 255 9.87 18.26 -0.16
CA SER A 255 9.92 19.07 1.06
C SER A 255 10.50 20.44 0.75
N TYR A 256 10.52 21.33 1.74
CA TYR A 256 11.04 22.68 1.56
C TYR A 256 12.19 22.97 2.51
N SER A 257 13.14 23.76 2.04
CA SER A 257 14.21 24.35 2.84
C SER A 257 14.11 25.88 2.83
N PRO A 258 14.62 26.58 3.87
CA PRO A 258 14.67 28.03 3.87
C PRO A 258 15.44 28.56 2.65
N ALA A 259 14.90 29.55 1.95
CA ALA A 259 15.54 30.06 0.74
C ALA A 259 16.84 30.84 1.03
N THR A 260 16.95 31.42 2.22
CA THR A 260 18.11 32.17 2.73
C THR A 260 18.29 31.97 4.25
N PRO A 261 19.47 32.28 4.82
CA PRO A 261 19.67 32.26 6.28
C PRO A 261 18.76 33.23 7.06
N SER A 262 18.25 34.28 6.40
CA SER A 262 17.27 35.17 7.04
C SER A 262 15.90 34.53 7.13
N ASP A 263 15.50 33.71 6.16
CA ASP A 263 14.24 32.97 6.20
C ASP A 263 14.30 31.89 7.31
N GLU A 264 15.46 31.24 7.44
CA GLU A 264 15.77 30.26 8.50
C GLU A 264 15.65 30.88 9.89
N ALA A 265 16.33 32.00 10.14
CA ALA A 265 16.26 32.69 11.43
C ALA A 265 14.84 33.15 11.79
N VAL A 266 14.01 33.48 10.79
CA VAL A 266 12.59 33.79 11.05
C VAL A 266 11.86 32.53 11.51
N ILE A 267 12.00 31.39 10.83
CA ILE A 267 11.36 30.13 11.25
C ILE A 267 11.79 29.74 12.66
N GLU A 268 13.09 29.79 12.96
CA GLU A 268 13.66 29.46 14.27
C GLU A 268 13.13 30.38 15.39
N SER A 269 12.87 31.65 15.10
CA SER A 269 12.32 32.59 16.09
C SER A 269 10.91 32.25 16.58
N TYR A 270 10.21 31.33 15.90
CA TYR A 270 8.88 30.84 16.30
C TYR A 270 8.92 29.48 17.00
N LEU A 271 10.09 28.84 17.08
CA LEU A 271 10.27 27.61 17.84
C LEU A 271 10.36 27.92 19.34
N PRO A 272 9.78 27.07 20.20
CA PRO A 272 9.88 27.25 21.65
C PRO A 272 11.30 27.05 22.16
N GLU A 273 11.80 27.91 23.05
CA GLU A 273 13.14 27.72 23.61
C GLU A 273 13.21 26.42 24.45
N PRO A 274 14.29 25.62 24.36
CA PRO A 274 14.47 24.46 25.22
C PRO A 274 14.39 24.83 26.71
N HIS A 275 13.73 24.00 27.51
CA HIS A 275 13.52 24.32 28.92
C HIS A 275 14.85 24.30 29.70
N PRO A 276 15.13 25.30 30.56
CA PRO A 276 16.36 25.34 31.35
C PRO A 276 16.54 24.16 32.31
N ASP A 277 15.45 23.49 32.68
CA ASP A 277 15.45 22.32 33.56
C ASP A 277 15.61 20.99 32.81
N GLY A 278 15.74 21.02 31.49
CA GLY A 278 15.89 19.85 30.64
C GLY A 278 14.59 19.06 30.42
N THR A 279 13.43 19.59 30.84
CA THR A 279 12.16 18.93 30.52
C THR A 279 11.84 19.04 29.02
N PRO A 280 11.19 18.03 28.41
CA PRO A 280 10.85 18.08 26.99
C PRO A 280 9.88 19.21 26.66
N ILE A 281 10.10 19.86 25.50
CA ILE A 281 9.17 20.82 24.91
C ILE A 281 7.82 20.14 24.69
N GLN A 282 6.74 20.77 25.14
CA GLN A 282 5.39 20.24 24.96
C GLN A 282 4.78 20.72 23.63
N PRO A 283 3.92 19.90 22.98
CA PRO A 283 3.31 20.28 21.70
C PRO A 283 2.54 21.61 21.72
N GLY A 284 1.98 22.00 22.86
CA GLY A 284 1.24 23.26 23.02
C GLY A 284 2.12 24.52 23.03
N GLU A 285 3.44 24.37 23.09
CA GLU A 285 4.40 25.49 23.13
C GLU A 285 4.79 25.96 21.73
N PHE A 286 4.53 25.14 20.70
CA PHE A 286 4.75 25.52 19.32
C PHE A 286 3.76 26.58 18.86
N SER A 287 4.26 27.57 18.11
CA SER A 287 3.42 28.59 17.49
C SER A 287 2.36 27.96 16.56
N GLN A 288 1.09 28.29 16.77
CA GLN A 288 0.02 27.74 15.93
C GLN A 288 -0.03 28.37 14.53
N THR A 289 0.67 29.49 14.33
CA THR A 289 0.72 30.20 13.05
C THR A 289 2.12 30.73 12.77
N LEU A 290 2.54 30.72 11.49
CA LEU A 290 3.77 31.35 11.02
C LEU A 290 3.48 32.50 10.05
N PRO A 291 4.28 33.58 10.04
CA PRO A 291 4.10 34.73 9.15
C PRO A 291 4.56 34.41 7.72
N ALA A 292 3.65 33.91 6.89
CA ALA A 292 3.90 33.51 5.50
C ALA A 292 4.67 34.56 4.68
N TYR A 293 4.30 35.84 4.83
CA TYR A 293 4.88 36.96 4.09
C TYR A 293 6.35 37.31 4.46
N LEU A 294 6.91 36.69 5.50
CA LEU A 294 8.30 36.90 5.93
C LEU A 294 9.24 35.77 5.51
N ILE A 295 8.70 34.66 5.00
CA ILE A 295 9.45 33.42 4.79
C ILE A 295 9.39 33.03 3.32
N ASN A 296 10.56 32.90 2.70
CA ASN A 296 10.71 32.23 1.40
C ASN A 296 11.37 30.86 1.59
N LEU A 297 10.92 29.92 0.78
CA LEU A 297 11.32 28.52 0.80
C LEU A 297 11.79 28.08 -0.58
N ARG A 298 12.50 26.95 -0.65
CA ARG A 298 12.86 26.27 -1.91
C ARG A 298 12.31 24.85 -1.89
N PRO A 299 11.61 24.41 -2.96
CA PRO A 299 11.21 23.01 -3.06
C PRO A 299 12.44 22.14 -3.33
N GLU A 300 12.47 20.98 -2.68
CA GLU A 300 13.51 19.95 -2.77
C GLU A 300 12.86 18.58 -2.94
N LEU A 301 13.20 17.90 -4.02
CA LEU A 301 12.87 16.48 -4.21
C LEU A 301 14.03 15.64 -3.69
N LYS A 302 13.73 14.71 -2.79
CA LYS A 302 14.70 13.82 -2.17
C LYS A 302 14.36 12.37 -2.46
N ILE A 303 15.40 11.55 -2.64
CA ILE A 303 15.32 10.10 -2.75
C ILE A 303 16.18 9.51 -1.63
N ASP A 304 15.56 8.77 -0.72
CA ASP A 304 16.18 8.26 0.51
C ASP A 304 16.96 9.35 1.27
N GLY A 305 16.34 10.53 1.41
CA GLY A 305 16.89 11.70 2.10
C GLY A 305 17.92 12.51 1.31
N GLN A 306 18.36 12.06 0.14
CA GLN A 306 19.31 12.79 -0.70
C GLN A 306 18.59 13.72 -1.69
N VAL A 307 18.90 15.02 -1.67
CA VAL A 307 18.35 15.99 -2.63
C VAL A 307 18.82 15.64 -4.05
N VAL A 308 17.87 15.33 -4.94
CA VAL A 308 18.14 15.02 -6.35
C VAL A 308 17.73 16.13 -7.30
N ALA A 309 16.83 17.02 -6.87
CA ALA A 309 16.43 18.22 -7.60
C ALA A 309 15.92 19.30 -6.64
N SER A 310 16.08 20.57 -7.01
CA SER A 310 15.54 21.72 -6.28
C SER A 310 14.99 22.74 -7.28
N GLY A 311 14.03 23.55 -6.85
CA GLY A 311 13.39 24.59 -7.67
C GLY A 311 13.67 26.02 -7.22
N THR A 312 12.95 26.95 -7.85
CA THR A 312 13.02 28.38 -7.56
C THR A 312 12.50 28.69 -6.15
N ALA A 313 13.05 29.75 -5.53
CA ALA A 313 12.49 30.24 -4.27
C ALA A 313 11.04 30.74 -4.44
N VAL A 314 10.21 30.40 -3.47
CA VAL A 314 8.77 30.67 -3.43
C VAL A 314 8.38 31.11 -2.02
N GLY A 315 7.42 32.02 -1.88
CA GLY A 315 6.94 32.45 -0.57
C GLY A 315 6.17 31.32 0.14
N LEU A 316 6.34 31.20 1.46
CA LEU A 316 5.58 30.27 2.29
C LEU A 316 4.06 30.43 2.07
N GLY A 317 3.35 29.31 1.91
CA GLY A 317 1.90 29.30 1.68
C GLY A 317 1.48 29.62 0.25
N GLN A 318 2.40 29.91 -0.68
CA GLN A 318 2.06 30.03 -2.09
C GLN A 318 1.84 28.65 -2.72
N THR A 319 0.93 28.59 -3.69
CA THR A 319 0.65 27.37 -4.46
C THR A 319 1.65 27.22 -5.61
N GLU A 320 2.17 26.01 -5.79
CA GLU A 320 2.98 25.59 -6.94
C GLU A 320 2.28 24.43 -7.67
N ALA A 321 2.42 24.39 -8.99
CA ALA A 321 1.92 23.29 -9.79
C ALA A 321 2.90 22.11 -9.73
N PHE A 322 2.44 20.97 -9.22
CA PHE A 322 3.19 19.72 -9.18
C PHE A 322 2.66 18.74 -10.21
N THR A 323 3.56 18.14 -10.99
CA THR A 323 3.21 17.22 -12.05
C THR A 323 4.00 15.92 -11.93
N LEU A 324 3.27 14.81 -11.93
CA LEU A 324 3.80 13.45 -12.06
C LEU A 324 3.52 12.94 -13.46
N GLN A 325 4.57 12.60 -14.20
CA GLN A 325 4.45 12.01 -15.53
C GLN A 325 4.97 10.59 -15.54
N PHE A 326 4.08 9.65 -15.81
CA PHE A 326 4.43 8.26 -16.06
C PHE A 326 4.63 8.03 -17.55
N ALA A 327 5.80 7.47 -17.89
CA ALA A 327 6.11 7.01 -19.22
C ALA A 327 6.21 5.48 -19.22
N ASP A 328 5.28 4.85 -19.93
CA ASP A 328 5.17 3.43 -20.20
C ASP A 328 5.63 3.14 -21.64
N PRO A 329 6.56 2.18 -21.85
CA PRO A 329 6.97 1.76 -23.19
C PRO A 329 5.81 1.34 -24.11
N SER A 330 4.75 0.75 -23.57
CA SER A 330 3.54 0.34 -24.30
C SER A 330 2.59 1.50 -24.61
N ARG A 331 2.79 2.65 -23.96
CA ARG A 331 1.92 3.83 -23.93
C ARG A 331 0.57 3.65 -23.23
N ILE A 332 0.20 2.43 -22.80
CA ILE A 332 -1.08 2.18 -22.12
C ILE A 332 -1.09 2.86 -20.75
N GLY A 333 0.00 2.73 -20.00
CA GLY A 333 0.18 3.40 -18.71
C GLY A 333 0.75 4.81 -18.78
N ASN A 334 0.75 5.47 -19.95
CA ASN A 334 1.17 6.88 -20.05
C ASN A 334 0.12 7.77 -19.41
N GLU A 335 0.54 8.54 -18.42
CA GLU A 335 -0.36 9.41 -17.69
C GLU A 335 0.38 10.66 -17.20
N LEU A 336 -0.28 11.80 -17.30
CA LEU A 336 0.18 13.06 -16.76
C LEU A 336 -0.81 13.47 -15.68
N ILE A 337 -0.35 13.50 -14.44
CA ILE A 337 -1.15 13.85 -13.28
C ILE A 337 -0.65 15.20 -12.80
N SER A 338 -1.53 16.20 -12.81
CA SER A 338 -1.24 17.54 -12.32
C SER A 338 -2.06 17.79 -11.07
N MET A 339 -1.37 18.26 -10.03
CA MET A 339 -1.93 18.61 -8.73
C MET A 339 -1.24 19.87 -8.23
N ASP A 340 -1.80 20.48 -7.21
CA ASP A 340 -1.19 21.61 -6.54
C ASP A 340 -0.45 21.15 -5.27
N VAL A 341 0.63 21.84 -4.95
CA VAL A 341 1.34 21.73 -3.66
C VAL A 341 1.49 23.11 -3.06
N THR A 342 1.45 23.19 -1.74
CA THR A 342 1.65 24.46 -1.03
C THR A 342 3.08 24.53 -0.53
N ALA A 343 3.75 25.66 -0.80
CA ALA A 343 5.09 25.93 -0.30
C ALA A 343 5.12 25.82 1.23
N GLY A 344 5.90 24.88 1.76
CA GLY A 344 6.03 24.57 3.19
C GLY A 344 5.41 23.24 3.62
N GLU A 345 4.66 22.55 2.75
CA GLU A 345 4.18 21.19 2.99
C GLU A 345 5.34 20.18 3.05
N TYR A 346 5.15 19.11 3.80
CA TYR A 346 6.07 17.96 3.76
C TYR A 346 5.34 16.78 3.15
N ASP A 347 5.76 16.36 1.96
CA ASP A 347 5.05 15.38 1.13
C ASP A 347 5.90 14.14 0.88
N ALA A 348 5.45 12.98 1.37
CA ALA A 348 6.09 11.70 1.10
C ALA A 348 5.28 10.89 0.09
N MET A 349 5.96 10.41 -0.95
CA MET A 349 5.39 9.63 -2.03
C MET A 349 5.92 8.20 -2.01
N ALA A 350 5.05 7.23 -2.31
CA ALA A 350 5.44 5.87 -2.63
C ALA A 350 5.10 5.56 -4.10
N ILE A 351 6.05 4.94 -4.80
CA ILE A 351 5.80 4.29 -6.08
C ILE A 351 5.61 2.81 -5.81
N ASP A 352 4.42 2.30 -6.10
CA ASP A 352 4.15 0.88 -6.15
C ASP A 352 4.40 0.39 -7.59
N PRO A 353 5.55 -0.28 -7.87
CA PRO A 353 5.86 -0.71 -9.22
C PRO A 353 4.98 -1.86 -9.71
N LEU A 354 4.46 -2.69 -8.79
CA LEU A 354 3.61 -3.88 -9.00
C LEU A 354 3.08 -4.38 -7.65
N ALA A 355 3.96 -4.39 -6.64
CA ALA A 355 3.64 -4.56 -5.23
C ALA A 355 4.74 -3.96 -4.35
N MET A 356 4.41 -3.67 -3.09
CA MET A 356 5.39 -3.25 -2.08
C MET A 356 6.27 -4.42 -1.62
N SER A 357 7.59 -4.24 -1.60
CA SER A 357 8.53 -5.28 -1.15
C SER A 357 8.36 -5.60 0.34
N PRO A 358 8.16 -6.86 0.75
CA PRO A 358 8.10 -7.22 2.17
C PRO A 358 9.41 -6.88 2.89
N GLN A 359 10.55 -7.17 2.27
CA GLN A 359 11.86 -6.79 2.82
C GLN A 359 12.03 -5.27 2.89
N GLY A 360 11.50 -4.53 1.91
CA GLY A 360 11.50 -3.06 1.94
C GLY A 360 10.67 -2.51 3.10
N LEU A 361 9.50 -3.09 3.37
CA LEU A 361 8.64 -2.73 4.50
C LEU A 361 9.28 -3.11 5.85
N SER A 362 9.91 -4.29 5.96
CA SER A 362 10.69 -4.66 7.14
C SER A 362 11.87 -3.72 7.35
N SER A 363 12.57 -3.33 6.30
CA SER A 363 13.70 -2.39 6.42
C SER A 363 13.20 -0.99 6.84
N LEU A 364 12.01 -0.58 6.38
CA LEU A 364 11.40 0.68 6.81
C LEU A 364 11.00 0.63 8.28
N ARG A 365 10.39 -0.49 8.71
CA ARG A 365 10.14 -0.79 10.11
C ARG A 365 11.39 -0.60 10.95
N ASP A 366 12.48 -1.29 10.62
CA ASP A 366 13.67 -1.32 11.46
C ASP A 366 14.27 0.10 11.60
N ARG A 367 14.16 0.92 10.54
CA ARG A 367 14.55 2.34 10.56
C ARG A 367 13.64 3.18 11.45
N MET A 368 12.33 2.97 11.37
CA MET A 368 11.36 3.69 12.22
C MET A 368 11.56 3.31 13.69
N GLU A 369 11.76 2.03 14.01
CA GLU A 369 12.08 1.56 15.37
C GLU A 369 13.40 2.13 15.89
N THR A 370 14.43 2.16 15.05
CA THR A 370 15.72 2.80 15.39
C THR A 370 15.53 4.29 15.68
N THR A 371 14.71 4.98 14.89
CA THR A 371 14.37 6.40 15.09
C THR A 371 13.59 6.58 16.39
N THR A 372 12.60 5.72 16.67
CA THR A 372 11.85 5.71 17.92
C THR A 372 12.76 5.50 19.13
N ALA A 373 13.65 4.51 19.09
CA ALA A 373 14.58 4.24 20.18
C ALA A 373 15.54 5.42 20.44
N LYS A 374 16.00 6.08 19.37
CA LYS A 374 16.79 7.31 19.46
C LYS A 374 16.01 8.44 20.13
N LEU A 375 14.76 8.67 19.72
CA LEU A 375 13.89 9.70 20.30
C LEU A 375 13.59 9.41 21.78
N LEU A 376 13.31 8.15 22.15
CA LEU A 376 13.05 7.73 23.53
C LEU A 376 14.25 7.84 24.47
N THR A 377 15.46 7.66 23.92
CA THR A 377 16.72 7.75 24.70
C THR A 377 17.36 9.14 24.62
N GLU A 378 16.66 10.10 24.02
CA GLU A 378 17.17 11.45 23.76
C GLU A 378 18.49 11.46 22.97
N ASN A 379 18.75 10.38 22.21
CA ASN A 379 19.93 10.25 21.36
C ASN A 379 19.64 10.84 19.97
N LEU A 380 20.04 12.09 19.81
CA LEU A 380 19.74 12.88 18.61
C LEU A 380 20.79 12.72 17.51
N ASP A 381 21.82 11.92 17.72
CA ASP A 381 22.94 11.82 16.78
C ASP A 381 22.53 11.22 15.44
N GLY A 382 22.74 12.00 14.38
CA GLY A 382 22.47 11.62 13.00
C GLY A 382 20.98 11.53 12.65
N LEU A 383 20.08 12.03 13.50
CA LEU A 383 18.68 12.24 13.11
C LEU A 383 18.59 13.41 12.12
N THR A 384 17.74 13.22 11.11
CA THR A 384 17.40 14.23 10.10
C THR A 384 15.88 14.38 10.06
N LYS A 385 15.37 15.52 9.58
CA LYS A 385 13.92 15.69 9.39
C LYS A 385 13.33 14.67 8.43
N ASP A 386 14.12 14.15 7.50
CA ASP A 386 13.66 13.11 6.58
C ASP A 386 13.57 11.73 7.26
N ALA A 387 14.43 11.42 8.23
CA ALA A 387 14.28 10.24 9.08
C ALA A 387 13.10 10.37 10.06
N VAL A 388 12.75 11.59 10.48
CA VAL A 388 11.71 11.86 11.49
C VAL A 388 10.34 12.25 10.90
N ILE A 389 10.24 12.87 9.73
CA ILE A 389 8.94 13.20 9.13
C ILE A 389 8.75 12.34 7.88
N GLY A 390 9.80 12.25 7.05
CA GLY A 390 9.76 11.48 5.82
C GLY A 390 9.44 10.00 6.03
N ASP A 391 10.13 9.29 6.93
CA ASP A 391 9.88 7.85 7.15
C ASP A 391 8.48 7.57 7.73
N LEU A 392 7.99 8.41 8.65
CA LEU A 392 6.61 8.33 9.15
C LEU A 392 5.58 8.48 8.04
N LEU A 393 5.75 9.51 7.20
CA LEU A 393 4.80 9.77 6.14
C LEU A 393 4.86 8.70 5.04
N TYR A 394 6.06 8.31 4.63
CA TYR A 394 6.28 7.25 3.66
C TYR A 394 5.74 5.90 4.16
N GLY A 395 5.90 5.59 5.45
CA GLY A 395 5.38 4.37 6.07
C GLY A 395 3.86 4.24 5.94
N ASN A 396 3.12 5.33 6.11
CA ASN A 396 1.67 5.32 5.94
C ASN A 396 1.25 4.96 4.51
N ILE A 397 1.83 5.60 3.50
CA ILE A 397 1.45 5.33 2.09
C ILE A 397 2.01 3.99 1.59
N ALA A 398 3.17 3.56 2.07
CA ALA A 398 3.73 2.23 1.79
C ALA A 398 2.86 1.11 2.38
N ALA A 399 2.41 1.28 3.63
CA ALA A 399 1.50 0.35 4.30
C ALA A 399 0.12 0.30 3.61
N TYR A 400 -0.38 1.44 3.12
CA TYR A 400 -1.60 1.50 2.31
C TYR A 400 -1.52 0.60 1.07
N PHE A 401 -0.47 0.74 0.25
CA PHE A 401 -0.33 -0.11 -0.95
C PHE A 401 -0.20 -1.58 -0.58
N ALA A 402 0.58 -1.91 0.45
CA ALA A 402 0.76 -3.28 0.91
C ALA A 402 -0.56 -3.92 1.39
N ALA A 403 -1.36 -3.19 2.16
CA ALA A 403 -2.67 -3.64 2.63
C ALA A 403 -3.67 -3.79 1.47
N LEU A 404 -3.64 -2.86 0.51
CA LEU A 404 -4.49 -2.92 -0.68
C LEU A 404 -4.12 -4.08 -1.61
N ASP A 405 -2.82 -4.37 -1.79
CA ASP A 405 -2.33 -5.55 -2.51
C ASP A 405 -2.82 -6.84 -1.85
N ALA A 406 -2.66 -6.95 -0.53
CA ALA A 406 -3.10 -8.12 0.22
C ALA A 406 -4.61 -8.35 0.05
N ALA A 407 -5.44 -7.33 0.30
CA ALA A 407 -6.89 -7.39 0.16
C ALA A 407 -7.33 -7.78 -1.28
N ALA A 408 -6.65 -7.23 -2.29
CA ALA A 408 -6.91 -7.55 -3.68
C ALA A 408 -6.59 -9.03 -3.99
N GLU A 409 -5.40 -9.52 -3.60
CA GLU A 409 -4.93 -10.89 -3.88
C GLU A 409 -5.90 -11.95 -3.34
N ILE A 410 -6.47 -11.71 -2.18
CA ILE A 410 -7.41 -12.63 -1.55
C ILE A 410 -8.69 -12.71 -2.33
N THR A 411 -9.22 -11.54 -2.70
CA THR A 411 -10.49 -11.53 -3.43
C THR A 411 -10.32 -12.09 -4.82
N GLU A 412 -9.16 -11.88 -5.44
CA GLU A 412 -8.83 -12.49 -6.72
C GLU A 412 -8.94 -14.01 -6.69
N ARG A 413 -8.32 -14.62 -5.67
CA ARG A 413 -8.33 -16.07 -5.48
C ARG A 413 -9.74 -16.60 -5.25
N ARG A 414 -10.55 -15.89 -4.46
CA ARG A 414 -11.95 -16.25 -4.17
C ARG A 414 -12.87 -16.12 -5.38
N GLN A 415 -12.75 -15.02 -6.12
CA GLN A 415 -13.65 -14.68 -7.23
C GLN A 415 -13.19 -15.21 -8.58
N ASN A 416 -12.09 -15.96 -8.61
CA ASN A 416 -11.49 -16.46 -9.86
C ASN A 416 -11.13 -15.31 -10.82
N ILE A 417 -10.62 -14.20 -10.26
CA ILE A 417 -10.18 -13.00 -10.98
C ILE A 417 -8.68 -13.09 -11.24
N ILE A 418 -8.26 -12.60 -12.41
CA ILE A 418 -6.89 -12.23 -12.71
C ILE A 418 -6.80 -10.72 -12.51
N ASN A 419 -5.89 -10.29 -11.65
CA ASN A 419 -5.60 -8.88 -11.44
C ASN A 419 -4.12 -8.61 -11.72
N HIS A 420 -3.85 -7.45 -12.33
CA HIS A 420 -2.52 -6.95 -12.55
C HIS A 420 -2.47 -5.47 -12.16
N ARG A 421 -1.66 -5.15 -11.15
CA ARG A 421 -1.25 -3.79 -10.81
C ARG A 421 -0.30 -3.29 -11.91
N LEU A 422 -0.55 -2.11 -12.42
CA LEU A 422 0.43 -1.35 -13.19
C LEU A 422 1.08 -0.31 -12.26
N PRO A 423 2.26 0.23 -12.62
CA PRO A 423 2.95 1.17 -11.75
C PRO A 423 2.04 2.30 -11.28
N SER A 424 1.93 2.40 -9.96
CA SER A 424 0.97 3.21 -9.22
C SER A 424 1.72 4.14 -8.27
N ALA A 425 1.06 5.20 -7.82
CA ALA A 425 1.64 6.13 -6.87
C ALA A 425 0.59 6.71 -5.94
N GLY A 426 1.03 7.02 -4.74
CA GLY A 426 0.26 7.76 -3.77
C GLY A 426 1.19 8.61 -2.92
N ARG A 427 0.58 9.53 -2.19
CA ARG A 427 1.27 10.46 -1.29
C ARG A 427 0.59 10.51 0.07
N PHE A 428 1.39 10.76 1.09
CA PHE A 428 0.92 11.12 2.42
C PHE A 428 1.71 12.35 2.86
N LEU A 429 1.01 13.43 3.18
CA LEU A 429 1.62 14.74 3.39
C LEU A 429 1.11 15.43 4.65
N SER A 430 1.92 16.35 5.17
CA SER A 430 1.49 17.36 6.14
C SER A 430 1.03 18.62 5.39
N GLY A 431 -0.27 18.88 5.41
CA GLY A 431 -0.93 19.96 4.69
C GLY A 431 -0.95 21.28 5.45
N LEU A 432 -1.01 22.39 4.70
CA LEU A 432 -1.06 23.76 5.24
C LEU A 432 -2.44 24.41 5.05
N ASN A 433 -2.87 25.15 6.06
CA ASN A 433 -3.97 26.10 5.93
C ASN A 433 -3.38 27.50 5.75
N VAL A 434 -3.72 28.18 4.65
CA VAL A 434 -3.14 29.46 4.28
C VAL A 434 -4.20 30.55 4.40
N GLN A 435 -3.93 31.55 5.22
CA GLN A 435 -4.77 32.75 5.31
C GLN A 435 -4.28 33.82 4.33
N TYR A 436 -5.18 34.29 3.48
CA TYR A 436 -4.89 35.30 2.47
C TYR A 436 -5.43 36.68 2.85
N PHE A 437 -4.69 37.72 2.48
CA PHE A 437 -5.20 39.09 2.45
C PHE A 437 -4.93 39.70 1.08
N PHE A 438 -6.00 40.09 0.38
CA PHE A 438 -5.93 40.56 -1.01
C PHE A 438 -5.15 39.62 -1.95
N GLY A 439 -5.29 38.31 -1.76
CA GLY A 439 -4.61 37.27 -2.56
C GLY A 439 -3.14 37.01 -2.18
N ILE A 440 -2.64 37.62 -1.11
CA ILE A 440 -1.27 37.40 -0.61
C ILE A 440 -1.32 36.54 0.65
N PRO A 441 -0.57 35.42 0.73
CA PRO A 441 -0.41 34.65 1.97
C PRO A 441 0.08 35.53 3.12
N ARG A 442 -0.66 35.53 4.24
CA ARG A 442 -0.34 36.30 5.45
C ARG A 442 0.14 35.42 6.58
N SER A 443 -0.52 34.30 6.79
CA SER A 443 -0.12 33.31 7.78
C SER A 443 -0.42 31.91 7.28
N VAL A 444 0.38 30.96 7.75
CA VAL A 444 0.11 29.54 7.59
C VAL A 444 -0.11 28.91 8.97
N SER A 445 -0.98 27.92 9.03
CA SER A 445 -1.18 27.05 10.19
C SER A 445 -1.28 25.60 9.73
N ALA A 446 -1.27 24.68 10.69
CA ALA A 446 -1.54 23.28 10.39
C ALA A 446 -2.93 23.06 9.82
N LYS A 447 -3.01 22.33 8.69
CA LYS A 447 -4.26 21.78 8.19
C LYS A 447 -4.44 20.38 8.78
N GLY A 448 -3.46 19.51 8.63
CA GLY A 448 -3.51 18.13 9.11
C GLY A 448 -2.60 17.23 8.29
N LEU A 449 -2.88 15.92 8.33
CA LEU A 449 -2.27 14.94 7.44
C LEU A 449 -3.28 14.54 6.35
N GLU A 450 -2.79 14.37 5.13
CA GLU A 450 -3.62 14.01 3.98
C GLU A 450 -3.00 12.84 3.22
N MET A 451 -3.83 11.83 2.95
CA MET A 451 -3.50 10.74 2.02
C MET A 451 -4.18 11.02 0.69
N ASP A 452 -3.42 10.92 -0.39
CA ASP A 452 -3.95 11.06 -1.74
C ASP A 452 -3.33 9.99 -2.65
N VAL A 453 -4.17 9.10 -3.15
CA VAL A 453 -3.72 7.99 -4.00
C VAL A 453 -3.85 8.45 -5.45
N VAL A 454 -2.86 9.25 -5.85
CA VAL A 454 -2.84 9.95 -7.14
C VAL A 454 -2.96 9.02 -8.35
N ARG A 455 -2.54 7.76 -8.22
CA ARG A 455 -2.68 6.73 -9.26
C ARG A 455 -2.79 5.33 -8.65
N SER A 456 -3.91 4.65 -8.87
CA SER A 456 -4.12 3.23 -8.56
C SER A 456 -4.54 2.48 -9.82
N PHE A 457 -3.58 2.21 -10.69
CA PHE A 457 -3.86 1.61 -12.01
C PHE A 457 -3.84 0.09 -11.90
N ARG A 458 -4.98 -0.54 -12.20
CA ARG A 458 -5.11 -2.00 -12.27
C ARG A 458 -5.89 -2.48 -13.49
N TYR A 459 -5.67 -3.73 -13.84
CA TYR A 459 -6.49 -4.47 -14.79
C TYR A 459 -7.03 -5.73 -14.11
N ALA A 460 -8.34 -5.94 -14.17
CA ALA A 460 -9.02 -7.11 -13.62
C ALA A 460 -9.82 -7.85 -14.69
N LEU A 461 -9.85 -9.18 -14.61
CA LEU A 461 -10.64 -10.04 -15.50
C LEU A 461 -10.97 -11.37 -14.82
N GLU A 462 -12.25 -11.74 -14.75
CA GLU A 462 -12.63 -13.11 -14.36
C GLU A 462 -12.13 -14.14 -15.39
N ARG A 463 -11.57 -15.27 -14.95
CA ARG A 463 -10.85 -16.22 -15.84
C ARG A 463 -11.69 -16.77 -16.99
N SER A 464 -13.02 -16.76 -16.89
CA SER A 464 -13.97 -17.17 -17.91
C SER A 464 -14.57 -16.00 -18.71
N GLY A 465 -14.22 -14.77 -18.37
CA GLY A 465 -14.70 -13.55 -19.01
C GLY A 465 -16.03 -13.03 -18.44
N ASP A 466 -16.41 -13.43 -17.23
CA ASP A 466 -17.60 -12.91 -16.55
C ASP A 466 -17.41 -11.43 -16.16
N ARG A 467 -18.10 -10.55 -16.88
CA ARG A 467 -18.01 -9.10 -16.68
C ARG A 467 -18.71 -8.61 -15.42
N GLU A 468 -19.76 -9.30 -14.98
CA GLU A 468 -20.47 -8.89 -13.75
C GLU A 468 -19.59 -9.19 -12.54
N LYS A 469 -18.95 -10.38 -12.49
CA LYS A 469 -17.97 -10.69 -11.44
C LYS A 469 -16.76 -9.74 -11.46
N THR A 470 -16.31 -9.35 -12.65
CA THR A 470 -15.23 -8.37 -12.78
C THR A 470 -15.66 -6.98 -12.25
N LYS A 471 -16.90 -6.56 -12.54
CA LYS A 471 -17.49 -5.33 -11.99
C LYS A 471 -17.60 -5.38 -10.46
N GLU A 472 -18.10 -6.49 -9.91
CA GLU A 472 -18.21 -6.72 -8.47
C GLU A 472 -16.84 -6.64 -7.77
N TYR A 473 -15.81 -7.27 -8.37
CA TYR A 473 -14.43 -7.17 -7.90
C TYR A 473 -13.95 -5.71 -7.86
N ASN A 474 -14.15 -4.95 -8.94
CA ASN A 474 -13.68 -3.56 -9.02
C ASN A 474 -14.36 -2.66 -7.97
N LEU A 475 -15.66 -2.85 -7.74
CA LEU A 475 -16.40 -2.12 -6.70
C LEU A 475 -15.83 -2.40 -5.30
N MET A 476 -15.62 -3.68 -4.99
CA MET A 476 -15.10 -4.11 -3.68
C MET A 476 -13.69 -3.60 -3.42
N VAL A 477 -12.81 -3.73 -4.41
CA VAL A 477 -11.44 -3.19 -4.34
C VAL A 477 -11.47 -1.69 -4.11
N GLY A 478 -12.33 -0.95 -4.82
CA GLY A 478 -12.43 0.49 -4.67
C GLY A 478 -12.88 0.92 -3.27
N MET A 479 -13.89 0.25 -2.71
CA MET A 479 -14.35 0.50 -1.34
C MET A 479 -13.26 0.23 -0.32
N ASN A 480 -12.53 -0.89 -0.46
CA ASN A 480 -11.38 -1.22 0.39
C ASN A 480 -10.26 -0.18 0.24
N SER A 481 -10.00 0.28 -0.98
CA SER A 481 -9.08 1.39 -1.25
C SER A 481 -9.44 2.61 -0.39
N SER A 482 -10.68 3.08 -0.47
CA SER A 482 -11.09 4.27 0.30
C SER A 482 -11.10 4.05 1.82
N ALA A 483 -11.46 2.85 2.27
CA ALA A 483 -11.40 2.53 3.69
C ALA A 483 -9.96 2.56 4.23
N LEU A 484 -9.00 2.01 3.48
CA LEU A 484 -7.61 1.99 3.89
C LEU A 484 -6.98 3.39 3.96
N GLU A 485 -7.45 4.35 3.16
CA GLU A 485 -6.91 5.72 3.14
C GLU A 485 -7.01 6.43 4.50
N HIS A 486 -8.10 6.20 5.24
CA HIS A 486 -8.22 6.72 6.62
C HIS A 486 -7.78 5.69 7.66
N GLY A 487 -8.07 4.40 7.43
CA GLY A 487 -7.86 3.35 8.41
C GLY A 487 -6.39 3.05 8.69
N ILE A 488 -5.50 3.19 7.69
CA ILE A 488 -4.05 2.98 7.87
C ILE A 488 -3.44 4.10 8.74
N PRO A 489 -3.65 5.40 8.43
CA PRO A 489 -3.24 6.47 9.33
C PRO A 489 -3.79 6.35 10.74
N GLU A 490 -5.07 5.97 10.90
CA GLU A 490 -5.66 5.81 12.23
C GLU A 490 -4.93 4.75 13.05
N GLN A 491 -4.56 3.63 12.45
CA GLN A 491 -3.80 2.59 13.13
C GLN A 491 -2.38 3.04 13.47
N ILE A 492 -1.64 3.54 12.48
CA ILE A 492 -0.22 3.88 12.63
C ILE A 492 -0.02 5.04 13.60
N LEU A 493 -0.92 6.03 13.60
CA LEU A 493 -0.79 7.27 14.38
C LEU A 493 -1.56 7.23 15.71
N SER A 494 -2.29 6.17 16.01
CA SER A 494 -3.05 6.04 17.27
C SER A 494 -2.17 5.98 18.50
N ASN A 495 -2.49 6.80 19.52
CA ASN A 495 -1.95 6.67 20.87
C ASN A 495 -3.09 6.49 21.91
N PRO A 496 -2.82 5.91 23.10
CA PRO A 496 -3.86 5.61 24.11
C PRO A 496 -4.64 6.84 24.61
N ASP A 497 -4.02 8.02 24.57
CA ASP A 497 -4.58 9.25 25.13
C ASP A 497 -5.35 10.10 24.10
N ASN A 498 -5.10 9.87 22.81
CA ASN A 498 -5.71 10.60 21.69
C ASN A 498 -5.69 9.74 20.42
N PRO A 499 -6.71 8.91 20.17
CA PRO A 499 -6.83 8.17 18.92
C PRO A 499 -7.20 9.15 17.79
N PRO A 500 -6.31 9.41 16.82
CA PRO A 500 -6.64 10.29 15.72
C PRO A 500 -7.74 9.63 14.88
N GLN A 501 -8.55 10.47 14.26
CA GLN A 501 -9.70 10.06 13.47
C GLN A 501 -9.61 10.75 12.12
N GLY A 502 -9.37 9.97 11.08
CA GLY A 502 -9.39 10.38 9.70
C GLY A 502 -10.77 10.27 9.07
N VAL A 503 -10.90 10.83 7.87
CA VAL A 503 -12.09 10.78 7.03
C VAL A 503 -11.66 10.44 5.61
N SER A 504 -12.27 9.41 5.04
CA SER A 504 -12.24 9.04 3.63
C SER A 504 -13.62 9.24 3.00
N ALA A 505 -13.77 9.02 1.69
CA ALA A 505 -15.08 9.07 1.04
C ALA A 505 -16.10 8.12 1.69
N VAL A 506 -15.70 6.87 1.93
CA VAL A 506 -16.57 5.86 2.56
C VAL A 506 -16.88 6.21 4.01
N LYS A 507 -15.90 6.70 4.79
CA LYS A 507 -16.12 7.10 6.18
C LYS A 507 -16.98 8.36 6.30
N ALA A 508 -16.83 9.33 5.40
CA ALA A 508 -17.68 10.51 5.38
C ALA A 508 -19.15 10.15 5.09
N LEU A 509 -19.41 9.23 4.16
CA LEU A 509 -20.76 8.73 3.90
C LEU A 509 -21.30 7.91 5.09
N SER A 510 -20.45 7.13 5.77
CA SER A 510 -20.82 6.46 7.02
C SER A 510 -21.23 7.46 8.11
N ILE A 511 -20.47 8.54 8.30
CA ILE A 511 -20.78 9.60 9.26
C ILE A 511 -22.06 10.35 8.87
N ALA A 512 -22.25 10.65 7.59
CA ALA A 512 -23.49 11.29 7.12
C ALA A 512 -24.71 10.41 7.45
N ASN A 513 -24.62 9.11 7.21
CA ASN A 513 -25.68 8.16 7.56
C ASN A 513 -25.97 8.13 9.06
N SER A 514 -24.95 8.09 9.92
CA SER A 514 -25.13 8.05 11.39
C SER A 514 -25.69 9.36 11.95
N GLN A 515 -25.49 10.48 11.25
CA GLN A 515 -26.10 11.78 11.53
C GLN A 515 -27.52 11.92 10.94
N GLY A 516 -28.03 10.90 10.24
CA GLY A 516 -29.34 10.94 9.59
C GLY A 516 -29.40 11.88 8.38
N ILE A 517 -28.26 12.25 7.81
CA ILE A 517 -28.16 13.09 6.62
C ILE A 517 -28.52 12.24 5.39
N PRO A 518 -29.46 12.69 4.53
CA PRO A 518 -29.81 11.98 3.30
C PRO A 518 -28.60 11.72 2.41
N ILE A 519 -28.43 10.48 1.99
CA ILE A 519 -27.43 10.07 0.99
C ILE A 519 -28.17 9.71 -0.30
N TYR A 520 -27.78 10.37 -1.37
CA TYR A 520 -28.39 10.26 -2.69
C TYR A 520 -27.56 9.36 -3.60
N HIS A 521 -28.26 8.60 -4.43
CA HIS A 521 -27.69 7.98 -5.63
C HIS A 521 -28.11 8.78 -6.86
N ILE A 522 -27.14 9.37 -7.54
CA ILE A 522 -27.30 10.39 -8.58
C ILE A 522 -26.83 9.81 -9.91
N ASN A 523 -27.70 9.89 -10.92
CA ASN A 523 -27.43 9.44 -12.27
C ASN A 523 -28.09 10.38 -13.27
N ARG A 524 -27.95 10.07 -14.56
CA ARG A 524 -28.43 10.95 -15.64
C ARG A 524 -29.95 11.15 -15.62
N GLN A 525 -30.69 10.23 -15.02
CA GLN A 525 -32.15 10.23 -14.95
C GLN A 525 -32.68 11.14 -13.84
N ASN A 526 -31.97 11.26 -12.72
CA ASN A 526 -32.46 11.96 -11.52
C ASN A 526 -31.64 13.19 -11.10
N VAL A 527 -30.51 13.46 -11.75
CA VAL A 527 -29.60 14.57 -11.40
C VAL A 527 -30.31 15.93 -11.33
N SER A 528 -31.19 16.25 -12.28
CA SER A 528 -31.90 17.53 -12.29
C SER A 528 -32.85 17.74 -11.10
N SER A 529 -33.37 16.64 -10.54
CA SER A 529 -34.24 16.69 -9.36
C SER A 529 -33.47 16.66 -8.04
N ILE A 530 -32.27 16.04 -8.01
CA ILE A 530 -31.48 15.89 -6.79
C ILE A 530 -30.56 17.09 -6.55
N LEU A 531 -29.89 17.61 -7.59
CA LEU A 531 -28.92 18.70 -7.46
C LEU A 531 -29.40 19.90 -6.63
N PRO A 532 -30.64 20.40 -6.78
CA PRO A 532 -31.11 21.54 -5.98
C PRO A 532 -31.18 21.27 -4.48
N ASN A 533 -31.17 20.01 -4.07
CA ASN A 533 -31.21 19.60 -2.66
C ASN A 533 -29.82 19.46 -2.05
N LEU A 534 -28.76 19.42 -2.85
CA LEU A 534 -27.39 19.28 -2.38
C LEU A 534 -26.83 20.64 -1.93
N GLN A 535 -26.33 20.69 -0.70
CA GLN A 535 -25.64 21.84 -0.11
C GLN A 535 -24.17 21.48 0.10
N LEU A 536 -23.51 21.19 -1.01
CA LEU A 536 -22.09 20.83 -1.08
C LEU A 536 -21.29 22.00 -1.68
N ASP A 537 -19.96 21.90 -1.60
CA ASP A 537 -19.08 22.91 -2.17
C ASP A 537 -19.20 22.95 -3.70
N GLY A 538 -18.98 24.14 -4.29
CA GLY A 538 -19.23 24.36 -5.72
C GLY A 538 -18.38 23.47 -6.63
N ASP A 539 -17.14 23.20 -6.24
CA ASP A 539 -16.23 22.32 -6.99
C ASP A 539 -16.69 20.85 -6.95
N ASP A 540 -17.20 20.39 -5.81
CA ASP A 540 -17.77 19.05 -5.67
C ASP A 540 -19.04 18.91 -6.51
N ILE A 541 -19.94 19.91 -6.47
CA ILE A 541 -21.14 19.91 -7.33
C ILE A 541 -20.75 19.86 -8.82
N ASN A 542 -19.75 20.63 -9.23
CA ASN A 542 -19.26 20.61 -10.61
C ASN A 542 -18.72 19.23 -11.00
N ASP A 543 -17.97 18.57 -10.11
CA ASP A 543 -17.44 17.23 -10.38
C ASP A 543 -18.56 16.19 -10.49
N ILE A 544 -19.54 16.21 -9.58
CA ILE A 544 -20.73 15.34 -9.63
C ILE A 544 -21.47 15.51 -10.96
N VAL A 545 -21.69 16.76 -11.40
CA VAL A 545 -22.35 17.06 -12.68
C VAL A 545 -21.54 16.52 -13.86
N ASN A 546 -20.23 16.74 -13.86
CA ASN A 546 -19.34 16.27 -14.93
C ASN A 546 -19.33 14.74 -15.03
N ALA A 547 -19.24 14.05 -13.89
CA ALA A 547 -19.30 12.60 -13.80
C ALA A 547 -20.62 12.05 -14.38
N VAL A 548 -21.76 12.59 -13.95
CA VAL A 548 -23.07 12.16 -14.44
C VAL A 548 -23.23 12.42 -15.94
N ASN A 549 -22.74 13.57 -16.44
CA ASN A 549 -22.75 13.89 -17.87
C ASN A 549 -21.88 12.92 -18.68
N ALA A 550 -20.80 12.41 -18.10
CA ALA A 550 -19.96 11.35 -18.67
C ALA A 550 -20.58 9.94 -18.58
N GLY A 551 -21.80 9.81 -18.06
CA GLY A 551 -22.52 8.54 -17.95
C GLY A 551 -22.13 7.71 -16.72
N LYS A 552 -21.51 8.34 -15.72
CA LYS A 552 -21.20 7.72 -14.42
C LYS A 552 -22.38 7.88 -13.46
N GLU A 553 -22.34 7.12 -12.38
CA GLU A 553 -23.27 7.21 -11.26
C GLU A 553 -22.52 7.73 -10.04
N VAL A 554 -23.19 8.52 -9.19
CA VAL A 554 -22.57 9.18 -8.04
C VAL A 554 -23.35 8.92 -6.77
N THR A 555 -22.66 8.55 -5.68
CA THR A 555 -23.23 8.50 -4.34
C THR A 555 -22.67 9.64 -3.50
N ALA A 556 -23.53 10.50 -2.94
CA ALA A 556 -23.12 11.69 -2.17
C ALA A 556 -24.11 12.01 -1.04
N SER A 557 -23.64 12.63 0.05
CA SER A 557 -24.53 13.15 1.11
C SER A 557 -25.20 14.47 0.68
N GLN A 558 -26.33 14.79 1.30
CA GLN A 558 -27.09 15.99 1.01
C GLN A 558 -26.31 17.26 1.36
N ILE A 559 -25.62 17.25 2.49
CA ILE A 559 -24.91 18.39 3.05
C ILE A 559 -23.50 17.95 3.46
N ASN A 560 -22.60 18.92 3.61
CA ASN A 560 -21.29 18.70 4.21
C ASN A 560 -21.45 18.22 5.66
N ILE A 561 -20.64 17.24 6.06
CA ILE A 561 -20.46 16.83 7.45
C ILE A 561 -19.36 17.65 8.10
N SER A 562 -19.40 17.77 9.43
CA SER A 562 -18.28 18.27 10.23
C SER A 562 -17.81 17.16 11.17
N PHE A 563 -16.55 16.77 11.07
CA PHE A 563 -15.98 15.68 11.87
C PHE A 563 -14.50 15.92 12.14
N ASN A 564 -14.11 15.93 13.42
CA ASN A 564 -12.73 16.15 13.87
C ASN A 564 -12.00 17.30 13.14
N GLY A 565 -12.73 18.42 13.03
CA GLY A 565 -12.31 19.67 12.41
C GLY A 565 -12.05 19.62 10.90
N TRP A 566 -12.44 18.54 10.24
CA TRP A 566 -12.75 18.54 8.81
C TRP A 566 -14.19 18.98 8.58
N THR A 567 -14.44 19.68 7.48
CA THR A 567 -15.81 19.96 7.00
C THR A 567 -15.86 19.78 5.50
N GLY A 568 -16.79 18.95 5.03
CA GLY A 568 -16.90 18.58 3.62
C GLY A 568 -17.81 17.38 3.40
N CYS A 569 -17.80 16.86 2.18
CA CYS A 569 -18.55 15.69 1.75
C CYS A 569 -17.60 14.62 1.21
N GLY A 570 -17.87 13.36 1.52
CA GLY A 570 -17.33 12.24 0.76
C GLY A 570 -18.31 11.85 -0.33
N TYR A 571 -17.83 11.62 -1.54
CA TYR A 571 -18.68 11.16 -2.64
C TYR A 571 -17.92 10.18 -3.53
N ILE A 572 -18.69 9.31 -4.18
CA ILE A 572 -18.16 8.16 -4.90
C ILE A 572 -18.73 8.17 -6.30
N ILE A 573 -17.86 8.18 -7.30
CA ILE A 573 -18.21 8.18 -8.73
C ILE A 573 -17.89 6.81 -9.30
N ILE A 574 -18.87 6.12 -9.85
CA ILE A 574 -18.75 4.75 -10.39
C ILE A 574 -19.04 4.70 -11.89
N ASP A 575 -18.22 3.95 -12.64
CA ASP A 575 -18.60 3.46 -13.96
C ASP A 575 -19.61 2.30 -13.82
N PRO A 576 -20.88 2.48 -14.20
CA PRO A 576 -21.90 1.46 -13.98
C PRO A 576 -21.68 0.19 -14.81
N VAL A 577 -20.84 0.23 -15.85
CA VAL A 577 -20.52 -0.92 -16.71
C VAL A 577 -19.32 -1.69 -16.18
N LYS A 578 -18.29 -0.99 -15.70
CA LYS A 578 -17.01 -1.62 -15.29
C LYS A 578 -16.83 -1.79 -13.79
N GLY A 579 -17.54 -1.03 -12.97
CA GLY A 579 -17.34 -0.97 -11.52
C GLY A 579 -16.11 -0.17 -11.09
N ASP A 580 -15.35 0.41 -12.04
CA ASP A 580 -14.24 1.31 -11.75
C ASP A 580 -14.78 2.56 -11.03
N GLY A 581 -14.13 2.95 -9.93
CA GLY A 581 -14.62 4.02 -9.07
C GLY A 581 -13.56 5.06 -8.70
N ALA A 582 -13.99 6.31 -8.57
CA ALA A 582 -13.25 7.37 -7.91
C ALA A 582 -13.93 7.69 -6.57
N TYR A 583 -13.14 7.71 -5.50
CA TYR A 583 -13.59 7.90 -4.13
C TYR A 583 -13.01 9.23 -3.65
N ARG A 584 -13.84 10.25 -3.49
CA ARG A 584 -13.40 11.64 -3.32
C ARG A 584 -13.88 12.23 -2.00
N ILE A 585 -13.10 13.17 -1.47
CA ILE A 585 -13.49 14.03 -0.36
C ILE A 585 -13.37 15.50 -0.77
N SER A 586 -14.21 16.37 -0.21
CA SER A 586 -14.10 17.82 -0.41
C SER A 586 -12.69 18.35 -0.06
N GLY A 587 -12.25 19.37 -0.79
CA GLY A 587 -10.90 19.90 -0.71
C GLY A 587 -9.96 19.40 -1.81
N GLY A 588 -10.46 18.59 -2.75
CA GLY A 588 -9.76 18.17 -3.97
C GLY A 588 -9.00 16.84 -3.86
N SER A 589 -8.77 16.34 -2.65
CA SER A 589 -8.04 15.11 -2.38
C SER A 589 -8.84 13.87 -2.80
N HIS A 590 -8.20 12.89 -3.47
CA HIS A 590 -8.81 11.60 -3.82
C HIS A 590 -8.56 10.54 -2.74
N GLY A 591 -8.50 10.96 -1.47
CA GLY A 591 -8.16 10.05 -0.39
C GLY A 591 -8.75 10.42 0.96
N ALA A 592 -7.88 10.63 1.94
CA ALA A 592 -8.27 10.86 3.31
C ALA A 592 -7.63 12.09 3.96
N TYR A 593 -8.32 12.63 4.95
CA TYR A 593 -7.85 13.72 5.79
C TYR A 593 -7.86 13.31 7.25
N MET A 594 -6.85 13.75 8.02
CA MET A 594 -6.76 13.54 9.45
C MET A 594 -6.25 14.79 10.16
N MET A 595 -6.99 15.27 11.16
CA MET A 595 -6.47 16.27 12.09
C MET A 595 -5.59 15.61 13.15
N ILE A 596 -4.44 16.22 13.43
CA ILE A 596 -3.52 15.79 14.49
C ILE A 596 -3.18 16.97 15.41
N ALA A 597 -3.04 16.70 16.71
CA ALA A 597 -2.74 17.72 17.71
C ALA A 597 -1.34 18.33 17.53
N GLN A 598 -0.40 17.56 16.99
CA GLN A 598 1.00 17.96 16.76
C GLN A 598 1.21 18.59 15.36
N GLY A 599 0.15 19.05 14.68
CA GLY A 599 0.27 19.60 13.33
C GLY A 599 1.19 20.82 13.25
N ALA A 600 1.15 21.72 14.25
CA ALA A 600 1.99 22.92 14.29
C ALA A 600 3.48 22.57 14.38
N GLU A 601 3.80 21.52 15.13
CA GLU A 601 5.15 21.01 15.30
C GLU A 601 5.69 20.43 13.99
N LEU A 602 4.93 19.53 13.32
CA LEU A 602 5.38 18.91 12.07
C LEU A 602 5.73 19.95 11.01
N ILE A 603 4.96 21.03 10.92
CA ILE A 603 5.17 22.09 9.93
C ILE A 603 6.44 22.87 10.25
N GLN A 604 6.60 23.32 11.49
CA GLN A 604 7.78 24.09 11.89
C GLN A 604 9.06 23.26 11.72
N LEU A 605 9.05 22.00 12.15
CA LEU A 605 10.17 21.07 11.97
C LEU A 605 10.42 20.71 10.50
N GLY A 606 9.36 20.58 9.69
CA GLY A 606 9.47 20.23 8.28
C GLY A 606 10.17 21.31 7.45
N MET A 607 9.98 22.58 7.82
CA MET A 607 10.56 23.74 7.14
C MET A 607 11.90 24.19 7.72
N ALA A 608 12.21 23.84 8.96
CA ALA A 608 13.50 24.13 9.57
C ALA A 608 14.66 23.43 8.85
N SER A 609 15.88 23.93 9.08
CA SER A 609 17.11 23.27 8.66
C SER A 609 17.40 22.03 9.52
N ASP A 610 18.27 21.16 9.03
CA ASP A 610 18.73 19.96 9.73
C ASP A 610 19.92 20.25 10.69
N ASP A 611 20.06 21.51 11.12
CA ASP A 611 21.18 21.94 11.96
C ASP A 611 21.14 21.31 13.37
N LEU A 612 22.31 21.24 14.02
CA LEU A 612 22.49 20.54 15.29
C LEU A 612 21.55 21.02 16.41
N GLU A 613 21.24 22.32 16.42
CA GLU A 613 20.32 22.93 17.41
C GLU A 613 18.86 22.50 17.19
N MET A 614 18.49 22.19 15.95
CA MET A 614 17.13 21.76 15.58
C MET A 614 16.79 20.35 16.05
N ARG A 615 17.79 19.54 16.40
CA ARG A 615 17.56 18.13 16.78
C ARG A 615 16.84 17.99 18.12
N ALA A 616 17.01 18.94 19.03
CA ALA A 616 16.34 18.93 20.34
C ALA A 616 14.80 18.94 20.22
N TYR A 617 14.29 19.52 19.13
CA TYR A 617 12.87 19.59 18.81
C TYR A 617 12.31 18.31 18.19
N TYR A 618 13.15 17.35 17.78
CA TYR A 618 12.63 16.05 17.32
C TYR A 618 12.03 15.23 18.46
N LEU A 619 12.34 15.56 19.71
CA LEU A 619 11.76 14.87 20.88
C LEU A 619 10.26 15.12 21.01
N SER A 620 9.74 16.28 20.59
CA SER A 620 8.32 16.58 20.72
C SER A 620 7.44 15.77 19.74
N VAL A 621 7.98 15.29 18.60
CA VAL A 621 7.29 14.37 17.67
C VAL A 621 7.43 12.91 18.09
N GLY A 622 8.21 12.63 19.15
CA GLY A 622 8.45 11.29 19.67
C GLY A 622 7.18 10.49 19.93
N ALA A 623 6.09 11.14 20.35
CA ALA A 623 4.81 10.48 20.59
C ALA A 623 4.23 9.77 19.34
N MET A 624 4.42 10.33 18.13
CA MET A 624 3.99 9.66 16.89
C MET A 624 4.83 8.42 16.59
N TYR A 625 6.13 8.48 16.90
CA TYR A 625 7.09 7.41 16.65
C TYR A 625 6.97 6.24 17.61
N VAL A 626 6.66 6.52 18.88
CA VAL A 626 6.58 5.49 19.94
C VAL A 626 5.62 4.39 19.56
N LYS A 627 4.41 4.72 19.08
CA LYS A 627 3.43 3.69 18.71
C LYS A 627 3.48 3.23 17.26
N ALA A 628 3.95 4.08 16.32
CA ALA A 628 4.28 3.61 14.97
C ALA A 628 5.32 2.49 15.02
N GLY A 629 6.33 2.59 15.88
CA GLY A 629 7.29 1.49 16.15
C GLY A 629 6.63 0.27 16.79
N LEU A 630 5.75 0.44 17.79
CA LEU A 630 5.04 -0.67 18.46
C LEU A 630 4.08 -1.44 17.55
N CYS A 631 3.23 -0.78 16.74
CA CYS A 631 2.35 -1.47 15.79
C CYS A 631 3.12 -2.26 14.73
N VAL A 632 4.33 -1.79 14.44
CA VAL A 632 5.23 -2.40 13.49
C VAL A 632 6.01 -3.57 14.14
N LEU A 633 6.32 -3.52 15.45
CA LEU A 633 6.86 -4.62 16.27
C LEU A 633 5.84 -5.75 16.51
N GLU A 634 4.58 -5.44 16.80
CA GLU A 634 3.53 -6.45 17.07
C GLU A 634 3.14 -7.29 15.82
N SER A 635 3.69 -6.94 14.65
CA SER A 635 3.52 -7.67 13.40
C SER A 635 4.51 -8.83 13.20
N SER A 636 5.54 -8.97 14.05
CA SER A 636 6.48 -10.12 14.01
C SER A 636 6.03 -11.33 14.83
N ASP A 637 5.22 -11.13 15.88
CA ASP A 637 4.96 -12.16 16.89
C ASP A 637 3.51 -12.67 16.88
N GLY A 638 2.77 -12.46 15.79
CA GLY A 638 1.43 -13.03 15.63
C GLY A 638 0.38 -12.50 16.63
N GLY A 639 0.65 -11.39 17.32
CA GLY A 639 -0.17 -10.91 18.42
C GLY A 639 -0.21 -9.39 18.49
N CYS A 640 -0.94 -8.77 17.57
CA CYS A 640 -1.40 -7.41 17.73
C CYS A 640 -2.91 -7.48 18.04
N PRO A 641 -3.33 -7.42 19.32
CA PRO A 641 -4.75 -7.38 19.70
C PRO A 641 -5.48 -6.15 19.13
N SER A 642 -4.73 -5.17 18.62
CA SER A 642 -5.24 -3.99 17.91
C SER A 642 -5.22 -4.13 16.38
N CYS A 643 -4.51 -5.12 15.83
CA CYS A 643 -4.56 -5.48 14.41
C CYS A 643 -5.67 -6.51 14.14
N THR A 644 -6.15 -7.19 15.19
CA THR A 644 -7.47 -7.84 15.19
C THR A 644 -8.63 -6.84 15.16
N ASP A 645 -8.35 -5.56 15.43
CA ASP A 645 -9.28 -4.42 15.31
C ASP A 645 -8.95 -3.54 14.08
N GLY A 646 -8.22 -4.10 13.11
CA GLY A 646 -7.68 -3.41 11.94
C GLY A 646 -8.71 -2.57 11.19
N SER A 647 -8.34 -1.30 10.91
CA SER A 647 -9.00 -0.31 10.04
C SER A 647 -10.49 -0.48 9.93
N ASP A 648 -11.28 0.17 10.79
CA ASP A 648 -12.74 0.34 10.68
C ASP A 648 -13.34 -0.17 9.35
N PRO A 649 -13.51 -1.51 9.16
CA PRO A 649 -14.18 -2.01 7.95
C PRO A 649 -15.62 -1.51 7.94
N LYS A 650 -16.08 -1.05 9.12
CA LYS A 650 -17.31 -0.38 9.53
C LYS A 650 -17.65 0.84 8.68
N SER A 651 -16.67 1.59 8.20
CA SER A 651 -16.90 2.77 7.34
C SER A 651 -17.37 2.45 5.91
N ALA A 652 -17.02 1.29 5.35
CA ALA A 652 -17.45 0.85 4.01
C ALA A 652 -18.80 0.11 4.01
N LEU A 653 -19.24 -0.39 5.17
CA LEU A 653 -20.47 -1.17 5.37
C LEU A 653 -21.78 -0.44 4.98
N PRO A 654 -21.99 0.86 5.26
CA PRO A 654 -23.20 1.54 4.83
C PRO A 654 -23.32 1.58 3.30
N LEU A 655 -22.23 1.63 2.54
CA LEU A 655 -22.29 1.66 1.07
C LEU A 655 -22.78 0.37 0.43
N ILE A 656 -22.54 -0.77 1.07
CA ILE A 656 -23.07 -2.07 0.65
C ILE A 656 -24.60 -2.09 0.80
N ALA A 657 -25.14 -1.38 1.80
CA ALA A 657 -26.57 -1.14 1.96
C ALA A 657 -27.14 -0.20 0.86
N PHE A 658 -26.38 0.80 0.42
CA PHE A 658 -26.81 1.72 -0.65
C PHE A 658 -26.86 1.04 -2.04
N THR A 659 -25.90 0.18 -2.36
CA THR A 659 -25.90 -0.59 -3.63
C THR A 659 -26.97 -1.70 -3.63
N THR A 660 -27.29 -2.30 -2.48
CA THR A 660 -28.38 -3.29 -2.32
C THR A 660 -29.77 -2.68 -2.56
N ILE A 661 -29.97 -1.42 -2.21
CA ILE A 661 -31.26 -0.74 -2.39
C ILE A 661 -31.49 -0.37 -3.86
N ALA A 662 -30.43 -0.13 -4.63
CA ALA A 662 -30.50 0.14 -6.07
C ALA A 662 -30.60 -1.14 -6.94
N GLU A 663 -29.94 -2.25 -6.56
CA GLU A 663 -29.99 -3.55 -7.26
C GLU A 663 -30.05 -4.76 -6.27
N PRO A 664 -31.24 -5.17 -5.81
CA PRO A 664 -31.39 -6.16 -4.72
C PRO A 664 -30.95 -7.60 -5.08
N THR A 665 -30.96 -8.00 -6.35
CA THR A 665 -30.64 -9.39 -6.77
C THR A 665 -29.15 -9.70 -6.95
N LYS A 666 -28.24 -8.72 -6.84
CA LYS A 666 -26.81 -8.88 -7.19
C LYS A 666 -25.81 -8.67 -6.05
N THR A 667 -26.25 -8.20 -4.88
CA THR A 667 -25.36 -7.61 -3.86
C THR A 667 -24.97 -8.57 -2.71
N VAL A 668 -25.63 -9.72 -2.66
CA VAL A 668 -25.37 -10.83 -1.73
C VAL A 668 -23.93 -11.35 -1.81
N LEU A 669 -23.40 -11.51 -3.03
CA LEU A 669 -22.04 -12.00 -3.26
C LEU A 669 -20.99 -10.98 -2.80
N VAL A 670 -21.23 -9.69 -3.06
CA VAL A 670 -20.31 -8.58 -2.80
C VAL A 670 -20.07 -8.38 -1.31
N GLY A 671 -21.11 -8.42 -0.47
CA GLY A 671 -20.97 -8.28 0.99
C GLY A 671 -20.16 -9.43 1.62
N THR A 672 -20.48 -10.67 1.29
CA THR A 672 -19.76 -11.86 1.79
C THR A 672 -18.31 -11.92 1.30
N LEU A 673 -18.03 -11.47 0.07
CA LEU A 673 -16.70 -11.45 -0.52
C LEU A 673 -15.84 -10.26 -0.04
N LEU A 674 -16.44 -9.10 0.25
CA LEU A 674 -15.76 -7.97 0.91
C LEU A 674 -15.18 -8.41 2.26
N ILE A 675 -15.96 -9.15 3.03
CA ILE A 675 -15.56 -9.60 4.36
C ILE A 675 -14.53 -10.71 4.27
N LEU A 676 -14.70 -11.70 3.38
CA LEU A 676 -13.66 -12.70 3.14
C LEU A 676 -12.35 -12.07 2.64
N SER A 677 -12.42 -10.97 1.88
CA SER A 677 -11.25 -10.19 1.46
C SER A 677 -10.57 -9.45 2.61
N LEU A 678 -11.35 -8.84 3.51
CA LEU A 678 -10.87 -8.10 4.67
C LEU A 678 -10.35 -9.04 5.76
N ILE A 679 -11.02 -10.17 6.02
CA ILE A 679 -10.61 -11.24 6.95
C ILE A 679 -9.27 -11.83 6.51
N ALA A 680 -9.17 -12.20 5.23
CA ALA A 680 -7.90 -12.72 4.77
C ALA A 680 -6.87 -11.59 4.62
N ALA A 681 -7.23 -10.29 4.49
CA ALA A 681 -6.26 -9.19 4.46
C ALA A 681 -5.65 -9.01 5.86
N GLN A 682 -6.47 -9.11 6.90
CA GLN A 682 -6.05 -9.19 8.30
C GLN A 682 -5.06 -10.36 8.52
N LYS A 683 -5.36 -11.56 8.01
CA LYS A 683 -4.45 -12.72 8.08
C LYS A 683 -3.28 -12.69 7.09
N ALA A 684 -3.41 -12.01 5.94
CA ALA A 684 -2.42 -11.97 4.88
C ALA A 684 -1.36 -10.92 5.14
N VAL A 685 -1.66 -9.81 5.81
CA VAL A 685 -0.62 -8.92 6.34
C VAL A 685 0.25 -9.67 7.36
N GLN A 686 -0.38 -10.48 8.22
CA GLN A 686 0.28 -11.40 9.15
C GLN A 686 1.19 -12.42 8.42
N ASN A 687 0.67 -13.11 7.40
CA ASN A 687 1.40 -14.14 6.63
C ASN A 687 2.37 -13.58 5.57
N TYR A 688 2.18 -12.35 5.08
CA TYR A 688 3.05 -11.69 4.10
C TYR A 688 4.40 -11.32 4.72
N LEU A 689 4.39 -11.02 6.03
CA LEU A 689 5.59 -10.82 6.84
C LEU A 689 6.29 -12.15 7.17
N GLU A 690 5.53 -13.21 7.49
CA GLU A 690 6.08 -14.57 7.72
C GLU A 690 6.78 -15.15 6.48
N ARG A 691 6.37 -14.77 5.26
CA ARG A 691 7.01 -15.20 4.00
C ARG A 691 8.42 -14.65 3.75
N SER A 692 8.95 -13.80 4.64
CA SER A 692 10.26 -13.18 4.48
C SER A 692 11.43 -13.94 5.15
N GLY A 693 11.19 -15.05 5.87
CA GLY A 693 12.26 -15.84 6.48
C GLY A 693 11.91 -17.33 6.67
N VAL A 694 12.87 -18.19 6.36
CA VAL A 694 12.89 -19.66 6.46
C VAL A 694 12.24 -20.18 7.76
N ALA A 695 11.01 -20.69 7.68
CA ALA A 695 10.33 -21.38 8.77
C ALA A 695 10.25 -22.87 8.43
N ASP A 696 11.28 -23.63 8.82
CA ASP A 696 11.15 -25.08 9.02
C ASP A 696 11.93 -25.60 10.24
N ASP A 697 12.77 -24.79 10.92
CA ASP A 697 13.56 -25.28 12.08
C ASP A 697 13.44 -24.45 13.39
N CYS A 698 12.80 -23.26 13.40
CA CYS A 698 12.67 -22.45 14.62
C CYS A 698 11.37 -22.68 15.43
N TYR A 699 10.31 -23.20 14.79
CA TYR A 699 8.97 -23.30 15.41
C TYR A 699 8.90 -24.31 16.58
N ASP A 700 9.80 -25.29 16.63
CA ASP A 700 9.81 -26.29 17.72
C ASP A 700 10.51 -25.80 18.99
N LEU A 701 11.41 -24.80 18.92
CA LEU A 701 12.11 -24.28 20.11
C LEU A 701 11.26 -23.31 20.95
N GLU A 702 10.46 -22.46 20.30
CA GLU A 702 9.57 -21.51 21.00
C GLU A 702 8.36 -22.20 21.64
N ARG A 703 7.78 -23.22 20.99
CA ARG A 703 6.68 -24.00 21.58
C ARG A 703 7.14 -24.76 22.83
N ILE A 704 8.35 -25.32 22.82
CA ILE A 704 8.93 -26.00 24.00
C ILE A 704 9.20 -25.02 25.15
N CYS A 705 9.55 -23.77 24.86
CA CYS A 705 9.76 -22.73 25.86
C CYS A 705 8.45 -22.16 26.41
N SER A 706 7.44 -21.93 25.56
CA SER A 706 6.14 -21.37 25.97
C SER A 706 5.34 -22.34 26.84
N ASP A 707 5.26 -23.63 26.46
CA ASP A 707 4.54 -24.65 27.23
C ASP A 707 5.18 -24.88 28.61
N LYS A 708 6.48 -24.63 28.76
CA LYS A 708 7.20 -24.74 30.05
C LYS A 708 7.15 -23.47 30.88
N LEU A 709 6.85 -22.32 30.27
CA LEU A 709 6.68 -21.05 30.96
C LEU A 709 5.35 -21.03 31.74
N GLU A 710 4.28 -21.58 31.16
CA GLU A 710 3.01 -21.80 31.86
C GLU A 710 3.20 -22.77 33.06
N ASP A 711 4.04 -23.79 32.92
CA ASP A 711 4.32 -24.77 33.99
C ASP A 711 5.17 -24.15 35.15
N CYS A 712 6.06 -23.18 34.88
CA CYS A 712 6.76 -22.39 35.94
C CYS A 712 5.81 -21.41 36.65
N LEU A 713 4.73 -20.94 36.01
CA LEU A 713 3.73 -20.04 36.63
C LEU A 713 2.81 -20.80 37.60
N GLU A 714 2.51 -22.07 37.34
CA GLU A 714 1.64 -22.88 38.21
C GLU A 714 2.35 -23.51 39.41
N ASN A 715 3.68 -23.76 39.36
CA ASN A 715 4.38 -24.58 40.37
C ASN A 715 5.34 -23.84 41.33
N GLY A 716 5.36 -22.51 41.34
CA GLY A 716 5.87 -21.69 42.45
C GLY A 716 7.39 -21.43 42.48
N TRP A 717 7.75 -20.16 42.36
CA TRP A 717 9.11 -19.62 42.49
C TRP A 717 9.68 -19.82 43.91
N ARG A 718 10.95 -20.25 44.02
CA ARG A 718 11.69 -20.25 45.29
C ARG A 718 12.76 -19.17 45.32
N TRP A 719 12.70 -18.35 46.37
CA TRP A 719 13.70 -17.34 46.68
C TRP A 719 14.85 -17.96 47.46
N VAL A 720 16.06 -17.91 46.92
CA VAL A 720 17.29 -18.36 47.59
C VAL A 720 18.16 -17.14 47.87
N ILE A 721 18.62 -17.04 49.12
CA ILE A 721 19.52 -15.95 49.55
C ILE A 721 20.94 -16.50 49.58
N ASP A 722 21.77 -16.05 48.65
CA ASP A 722 23.17 -16.40 48.61
C ASP A 722 24.01 -15.35 49.35
N ASN A 723 24.88 -15.83 50.23
CA ASN A 723 25.83 -14.99 50.96
C ASN A 723 27.19 -15.05 50.27
N TYR A 724 27.59 -13.95 49.62
CA TYR A 724 28.94 -13.80 49.07
C TYR A 724 29.68 -12.73 49.87
N GLY A 725 30.47 -13.16 50.86
CA GLY A 725 31.18 -12.25 51.76
C GLY A 725 30.22 -11.30 52.48
N ASN A 726 30.49 -10.00 52.45
CA ASN A 726 29.68 -8.97 53.12
C ASN A 726 28.44 -8.50 52.32
N THR A 727 28.10 -9.15 51.21
CA THR A 727 26.91 -8.82 50.40
C THR A 727 25.98 -10.02 50.30
N ARG A 728 24.69 -9.81 50.57
CA ARG A 728 23.64 -10.80 50.32
C ARG A 728 23.01 -10.48 48.97
N LYS A 729 22.95 -11.45 48.07
CA LYS A 729 22.17 -11.36 46.83
C LYS A 729 21.03 -12.37 46.89
N ILE A 730 19.86 -11.95 46.42
CA ILE A 730 18.68 -12.81 46.32
C ILE A 730 18.63 -13.31 44.87
N ARG A 731 18.63 -14.63 44.69
CA ARG A 731 18.43 -15.29 43.40
C ARG A 731 17.08 -15.99 43.41
N ILE A 732 16.43 -16.02 42.26
CA ILE A 732 15.22 -16.79 42.02
C ILE A 732 15.60 -17.92 41.07
N ASP A 733 15.41 -19.18 41.48
CA ASP A 733 15.68 -20.36 40.66
C ASP A 733 14.36 -21.03 40.22
N CYS A 734 14.16 -21.25 38.90
CA CYS A 734 13.18 -22.24 38.38
C CYS A 734 13.94 -23.52 38.01
N ALA A 735 13.57 -24.67 38.60
CA ALA A 735 14.28 -25.94 38.44
C ALA A 735 14.06 -26.64 37.08
N ALA A 736 13.23 -26.07 36.18
CA ALA A 736 12.82 -26.72 34.93
C ALA A 736 13.74 -26.46 33.71
N CYS A 737 14.64 -25.48 33.78
CA CYS A 737 15.54 -25.12 32.65
C CYS A 737 16.91 -25.82 32.69
N TYR A 738 16.98 -27.06 33.19
CA TYR A 738 18.25 -27.80 33.27
C TYR A 738 18.18 -29.19 32.64
N VAL A 739 17.98 -29.28 31.31
CA VAL A 739 18.24 -30.53 30.57
C VAL A 739 18.83 -30.31 29.16
N ARG A 740 20.14 -30.60 29.08
CA ARG A 740 20.93 -31.26 28.02
C ARG A 740 20.84 -30.78 26.56
N CYS A 741 21.73 -29.85 26.21
CA CYS A 741 22.43 -29.92 24.93
C CYS A 741 23.44 -31.08 25.00
N THR A 742 23.09 -32.28 24.53
CA THR A 742 24.10 -33.28 24.13
C THR A 742 23.59 -34.20 23.02
N ARG A 743 24.29 -34.11 21.88
CA ARG A 743 24.60 -35.17 20.89
C ARG A 743 23.47 -35.75 20.02
N GLU A 744 22.82 -34.90 19.21
CA GLU A 744 22.25 -35.33 17.92
C GLU A 744 22.62 -34.43 16.71
N ASN A 745 23.08 -33.18 16.91
CA ASN A 745 23.24 -32.20 15.81
C ASN A 745 24.68 -31.71 15.50
N GLY A 746 25.74 -32.36 16.01
CA GLY A 746 27.09 -32.17 15.44
C GLY A 746 27.80 -30.82 15.64
N TRP A 747 27.51 -30.06 16.71
CA TRP A 747 28.24 -28.82 17.04
C TRP A 747 29.50 -29.09 17.88
N PRO A 748 30.63 -28.35 17.70
CA PRO A 748 31.83 -28.45 18.53
C PRO A 748 31.65 -27.85 19.94
N ASP A 749 32.41 -28.35 20.91
CA ASP A 749 32.21 -28.22 22.37
C ASP A 749 32.56 -26.85 23.03
N ASP A 750 32.77 -25.77 22.28
CA ASP A 750 33.58 -24.66 22.83
C ASP A 750 32.88 -23.29 22.97
N GLU A 751 31.58 -23.15 22.68
CA GLU A 751 30.87 -21.87 22.89
C GLU A 751 29.90 -21.90 24.07
N VAL A 752 30.29 -21.22 25.15
CA VAL A 752 29.48 -20.89 26.31
C VAL A 752 28.45 -19.84 25.89
N CYS A 753 27.17 -20.19 25.90
CA CYS A 753 26.09 -19.21 25.81
C CYS A 753 26.12 -18.34 27.09
N GLY A 754 26.51 -17.08 26.93
CA GLY A 754 26.51 -16.07 28.00
C GLY A 754 25.08 -15.59 28.31
N TYR A 755 24.90 -15.22 29.58
CA TYR A 755 23.65 -14.80 30.24
C TYR A 755 22.98 -13.55 29.65
#